data_AF-A0AAW0AU22-F1
#
_entry.id   AF-A0AAW0AU22-F1
#
_cell.length_a   1.000
_cell.length_b   1.000
_cell.length_c   1.000
_cell.angle_alpha   90.00
_cell.angle_beta   90.00
_cell.angle_gamma   90.00
#
_symmetry.space_group_name_H-M   'P 1'
#
loop_
_entity.id
_entity.type
_entity.pdbx_description
1 polymer ?
#
loop_
_entity_poly.entity_id
_entity_poly.type
_entity_poly.pdbx_seq_one_letter_code
_entity_poly.pdbx_strand_id
1 'polypeptide(L)'
;MPITLAPPDYYNEPPVCISNMPAHRIHQVDIFLEFSFMKNPSPHASIRKILRVGRPPPSRPNPSHPSDDAKIVLVALASLGCAAHHPTNVRTRRDAIGLIQKHWSRSIGPWVDFLLENYAFVDEEITTYEGVDFRDNVLNILGLLLSYPDISGTHSLQHMAPDLFQQAIRAWISVMEERHISWSKWTFMLNAVYFRLDKHGENFNPFIEIILDTIPNAVDTLAKIGFRFITLVTQHAHRIGGRELPQVHGTLTVLGQFFQYSAVTMLPFLRLGGIPALTKMLAAVISKPKTIQACQKYDERLLDVVRSGEICSVILANALQGPRWASQALEGGIVGVIFQYEQLFGRIKVPGGQSHLRSIVRSMGAIMEQILVYAVYPSVVTRFIAMTKKLIGSDLEHRVVSREPKWELLEIWHMLKASMIDSHHLLGMLRRKQGLLCAYKQCPLQGKPDLPKPENDRPRYLRCSICQDPAYCSQTCAKKDWALEHRENCKYLAEYLKGHKVFYCLTLKLPLDSPRMLSHRVVVINFGNRQPSVPIPPTFSQQRCAVKRLKEIVLDTTRWRWHKDKLVDLCDAVRVAHTEEMVVVGFFPSTIGGAQTTTPLLPPATTVMPFSTDTSWPDGLLTIFDVCRQELQLLENRYCGPYNKLLTYCFGPDSFDFFVAPQTLSMEFFPRDAIDSTVFLVVFDAHHRPVLIAEIKDDGWINKADLRFKADNQMRQRYDSMLGDCPLPRLWGLSLLGTSLRVYCGDVVTGNIDPVFKERPTRDRVLPSDFLKGAWNIDILSQEGFAKMKEIVEDIIAGSVAQKVPDSASILQKSILITHS
;
A
#
# COMPACT_ATOMS: atom_id res chain seq x y z
N MET A 1 -41.68 -21.44 -38.47
CA MET A 1 -42.13 -21.68 -37.08
C MET A 1 -41.63 -20.54 -36.21
N PRO A 2 -42.50 -19.76 -35.56
CA PRO A 2 -42.05 -18.75 -34.61
C PRO A 2 -41.57 -19.48 -33.35
N ILE A 3 -40.31 -19.26 -32.97
CA ILE A 3 -39.78 -19.73 -31.69
C ILE A 3 -40.36 -18.78 -30.64
N THR A 4 -41.43 -19.20 -30.00
CA THR A 4 -41.89 -18.62 -28.73
C THR A 4 -40.80 -18.91 -27.69
N LEU A 5 -39.95 -17.92 -27.44
CA LEU A 5 -39.18 -17.87 -26.20
C LEU A 5 -40.19 -17.67 -25.07
N ALA A 6 -40.61 -18.76 -24.44
CA ALA A 6 -41.24 -18.67 -23.14
C ALA A 6 -40.26 -17.95 -22.20
N PRO A 7 -40.66 -16.86 -21.53
CA PRO A 7 -39.80 -16.24 -20.54
C PRO A 7 -39.60 -17.28 -19.43
N PRO A 8 -38.36 -17.63 -19.06
CA PRO A 8 -38.17 -18.48 -17.89
C PRO A 8 -38.74 -17.70 -16.68
N ASP A 9 -39.35 -18.39 -15.72
CA ASP A 9 -40.08 -17.89 -14.53
C ASP A 9 -39.27 -17.00 -13.54
N TYR A 10 -38.30 -16.23 -14.04
CA TYR A 10 -37.32 -15.45 -13.29
C TYR A 10 -37.68 -13.97 -13.12
N TYR A 11 -38.82 -13.50 -13.61
CA TYR A 11 -39.18 -12.07 -13.63
C TYR A 11 -39.93 -11.53 -12.40
N ASN A 12 -40.14 -12.32 -11.34
CA ASN A 12 -41.01 -11.90 -10.24
C ASN A 12 -40.33 -11.03 -9.16
N GLU A 13 -39.03 -10.74 -9.26
CA GLU A 13 -38.40 -9.69 -8.44
C GLU A 13 -37.67 -8.69 -9.34
N PRO A 14 -38.05 -7.40 -9.33
CA PRO A 14 -37.34 -6.39 -10.11
C PRO A 14 -35.88 -6.34 -9.60
N PRO A 15 -34.87 -6.43 -10.50
CA PRO A 15 -33.48 -6.33 -10.09
C PRO A 15 -33.25 -5.01 -9.37
N VAL A 16 -32.54 -5.04 -8.25
CA VAL A 16 -32.11 -3.83 -7.57
C VAL A 16 -31.01 -3.22 -8.41
N CYS A 17 -31.41 -2.38 -9.34
CA CYS A 17 -30.45 -1.72 -10.19
C CYS A 17 -29.60 -0.79 -9.30
N ILE A 18 -28.31 -1.10 -9.22
CA ILE A 18 -27.25 -0.19 -8.72
C ILE A 18 -27.19 1.08 -9.60
N SER A 19 -27.94 1.08 -10.72
CA SER A 19 -28.19 2.21 -11.58
C SER A 19 -29.15 3.23 -10.96
N ASN A 20 -28.88 4.52 -11.20
CA ASN A 20 -29.83 5.59 -10.90
C ASN A 20 -30.92 5.74 -11.97
N MET A 21 -30.83 4.99 -13.07
CA MET A 21 -31.73 5.13 -14.20
C MET A 21 -33.13 4.59 -13.85
N PRO A 22 -34.22 5.30 -14.21
CA PRO A 22 -35.57 4.80 -13.98
C PRO A 22 -35.82 3.45 -14.67
N ALA A 23 -36.58 2.56 -14.03
CA ALA A 23 -36.86 1.21 -14.56
C ALA A 23 -37.42 1.21 -15.99
N HIS A 24 -38.22 2.23 -16.36
CA HIS A 24 -38.72 2.37 -17.74
C HIS A 24 -37.61 2.56 -18.77
N ARG A 25 -36.52 3.25 -18.42
CA ARG A 25 -35.38 3.46 -19.34
C ARG A 25 -34.54 2.21 -19.51
N ILE A 26 -34.38 1.42 -18.44
CA ILE A 26 -33.72 0.11 -18.51
C ILE A 26 -34.43 -0.78 -19.54
N HIS A 27 -35.75 -0.82 -19.47
CA HIS A 27 -36.58 -1.56 -20.42
C HIS A 27 -36.45 -1.02 -21.86
N GLN A 28 -36.35 0.30 -22.04
CA GLN A 28 -36.15 0.91 -23.37
C GLN A 28 -34.83 0.49 -24.03
N VAL A 29 -33.75 0.40 -23.25
CA VAL A 29 -32.44 -0.04 -23.74
C VAL A 29 -32.49 -1.51 -24.22
N ASP A 30 -33.17 -2.38 -23.47
CA ASP A 30 -33.34 -3.78 -23.87
C ASP A 30 -34.21 -3.91 -25.13
N ILE A 31 -35.31 -3.16 -25.21
CA ILE A 31 -36.17 -3.07 -26.40
C ILE A 31 -35.34 -2.60 -27.61
N PHE A 32 -34.46 -1.62 -27.44
CA PHE A 32 -33.62 -1.12 -28.53
C PHE A 32 -32.70 -2.21 -29.09
N LEU A 33 -32.10 -3.03 -28.22
CA LEU A 33 -31.24 -4.15 -28.66
C LEU A 33 -32.03 -5.22 -29.41
N GLU A 34 -33.19 -5.61 -28.91
CA GLU A 34 -34.08 -6.57 -29.58
C GLU A 34 -34.53 -6.05 -30.95
N PHE A 35 -34.99 -4.81 -31.01
CA PHE A 35 -35.40 -4.15 -32.24
C PHE A 35 -34.26 -4.05 -33.26
N SER A 36 -33.05 -3.71 -32.79
CA SER A 36 -31.87 -3.61 -33.64
C SER A 36 -31.47 -4.96 -34.24
N PHE A 37 -31.56 -6.03 -33.46
CA PHE A 37 -31.32 -7.40 -33.92
C PHE A 37 -32.37 -7.82 -34.96
N MET A 38 -33.66 -7.51 -34.75
CA MET A 38 -34.72 -7.79 -35.71
C MET A 38 -34.53 -7.03 -37.04
N LYS A 39 -34.14 -5.75 -36.99
CA LYS A 39 -33.87 -4.92 -38.19
C LYS A 39 -32.64 -5.35 -38.98
N ASN A 40 -31.73 -6.10 -38.35
CA ASN A 40 -30.48 -6.56 -38.92
C ASN A 40 -30.20 -8.00 -38.47
N PRO A 41 -30.87 -9.00 -39.07
CA PRO A 41 -30.84 -10.37 -38.57
C PRO A 41 -29.52 -11.10 -38.84
N SER A 42 -28.59 -10.51 -39.60
CA SER A 42 -27.27 -11.08 -39.84
C SER A 42 -26.16 -10.04 -39.69
N PRO A 43 -24.98 -10.42 -39.16
CA PRO A 43 -23.82 -9.54 -39.06
C PRO A 43 -23.44 -8.88 -40.39
N HIS A 44 -23.57 -9.61 -41.50
CA HIS A 44 -23.29 -9.11 -42.85
C HIS A 44 -24.28 -8.01 -43.30
N ALA A 45 -25.54 -8.06 -42.85
CA ALA A 45 -26.51 -6.99 -43.12
C ALA A 45 -26.11 -5.70 -42.39
N SER A 46 -25.67 -5.81 -41.13
CA SER A 46 -25.20 -4.67 -40.34
C SER A 46 -23.99 -4.00 -40.97
N ILE A 47 -22.97 -4.78 -41.38
CA ILE A 47 -21.80 -4.23 -42.07
C ILE A 47 -22.18 -3.53 -43.37
N ARG A 48 -23.07 -4.12 -44.17
CA ARG A 48 -23.56 -3.46 -45.40
C ARG A 48 -24.24 -2.13 -45.12
N LYS A 49 -24.99 -1.98 -44.01
CA LYS A 49 -25.59 -0.70 -43.62
C LYS A 49 -24.52 0.31 -43.25
N ILE A 50 -23.54 -0.06 -42.42
CA ILE A 50 -22.44 0.84 -42.03
C ILE A 50 -21.66 1.31 -43.28
N LEU A 51 -21.34 0.39 -44.20
CA LEU A 51 -20.63 0.71 -45.44
C LEU A 51 -21.44 1.61 -46.39
N ARG A 52 -22.77 1.51 -46.39
CA ARG A 52 -23.65 2.36 -47.20
C ARG A 52 -23.72 3.79 -46.67
N VAL A 53 -23.73 3.96 -45.35
CA VAL A 53 -23.69 5.29 -44.72
C VAL A 53 -22.34 5.97 -44.98
N GLY A 54 -21.25 5.20 -45.01
CA GLY A 54 -19.92 5.73 -45.32
C GLY A 54 -19.16 6.16 -44.08
N ARG A 55 -18.41 7.26 -44.17
CA ARG A 55 -17.64 7.82 -43.04
C ARG A 55 -18.48 8.82 -42.23
N PRO A 56 -18.22 8.99 -40.93
CA PRO A 56 -18.89 10.02 -40.14
C PRO A 56 -18.64 11.42 -40.71
N PRO A 57 -19.60 12.34 -40.54
CA PRO A 57 -19.44 13.71 -41.02
C PRO A 57 -18.30 14.42 -40.26
N PRO A 58 -17.52 15.30 -40.94
CA PRO A 58 -16.41 16.01 -40.30
C PRO A 58 -16.89 17.16 -39.39
N SER A 59 -18.13 17.59 -39.52
CA SER A 59 -18.73 18.64 -38.67
C SER A 59 -19.26 18.06 -37.37
N ARG A 60 -19.00 18.76 -36.25
CA ARG A 60 -19.56 18.42 -34.94
C ARG A 60 -21.10 18.44 -35.01
N PRO A 61 -21.80 17.32 -34.73
CA PRO A 61 -23.26 17.26 -34.76
C PRO A 61 -23.88 17.92 -33.52
N ASN A 62 -25.17 18.24 -33.60
CA ASN A 62 -25.94 18.65 -32.42
C ASN A 62 -26.24 17.40 -31.55
N PRO A 63 -25.77 17.33 -30.30
CA PRO A 63 -25.98 16.18 -29.42
C PRO A 63 -27.45 15.99 -29.02
N SER A 64 -28.26 17.05 -29.05
CA SER A 64 -29.71 16.99 -28.79
C SER A 64 -30.49 16.41 -29.98
N HIS A 65 -29.96 16.52 -31.21
CA HIS A 65 -30.66 16.02 -32.40
C HIS A 65 -29.73 15.12 -33.23
N PRO A 66 -29.60 13.83 -32.86
CA PRO A 66 -28.74 12.89 -33.57
C PRO A 66 -29.16 12.73 -35.03
N SER A 67 -28.17 12.71 -35.93
CA SER A 67 -28.43 12.55 -37.36
C SER A 67 -28.98 11.16 -37.68
N ASP A 68 -29.72 11.06 -38.80
CA ASP A 68 -30.25 9.77 -39.26
C ASP A 68 -29.13 8.76 -39.55
N ASP A 69 -28.00 9.23 -40.07
CA ASP A 69 -26.81 8.41 -40.30
C ASP A 69 -26.27 7.81 -38.99
N ALA A 70 -26.13 8.63 -37.94
CA ALA A 70 -25.67 8.18 -36.63
C ALA A 70 -26.64 7.15 -36.02
N LYS A 71 -27.96 7.35 -36.18
CA LYS A 71 -29.00 6.39 -35.77
C LYS A 71 -28.90 5.07 -36.54
N ILE A 72 -28.74 5.12 -37.85
CA ILE A 72 -28.61 3.93 -38.70
C ILE A 72 -27.37 3.13 -38.30
N VAL A 73 -26.24 3.80 -38.11
CA VAL A 73 -24.99 3.17 -37.67
C VAL A 73 -25.15 2.57 -36.29
N LEU A 74 -25.72 3.29 -35.32
CA LEU A 74 -25.88 2.80 -33.95
C LEU A 74 -26.74 1.51 -33.90
N VAL A 75 -27.83 1.46 -34.67
CA VAL A 75 -28.67 0.25 -34.82
C VAL A 75 -27.89 -0.92 -35.45
N ALA A 76 -27.02 -0.64 -36.43
CA ALA A 76 -26.18 -1.67 -37.05
C ALA A 76 -25.11 -2.19 -36.08
N LEU A 77 -24.46 -1.31 -35.31
CA LEU A 77 -23.49 -1.65 -34.27
C LEU A 77 -24.13 -2.45 -33.14
N ALA A 78 -25.34 -2.09 -32.71
CA ALA A 78 -26.11 -2.84 -31.72
C ALA A 78 -26.34 -4.30 -32.15
N SER A 79 -26.80 -4.51 -33.38
CA SER A 79 -26.98 -5.85 -33.94
C SER A 79 -25.66 -6.64 -33.99
N LEU A 80 -24.55 -5.99 -34.37
CA LEU A 80 -23.23 -6.62 -34.36
C LEU A 80 -22.78 -7.02 -32.95
N GLY A 81 -22.94 -6.13 -31.97
CA GLY A 81 -22.63 -6.42 -30.56
C GLY A 81 -23.48 -7.59 -30.02
N CYS A 82 -24.79 -7.59 -30.28
CA CYS A 82 -25.66 -8.71 -29.91
C CYS A 82 -25.22 -10.04 -30.55
N ALA A 83 -24.88 -10.02 -31.83
CA ALA A 83 -24.40 -11.20 -32.54
C ALA A 83 -23.06 -11.71 -31.98
N ALA A 84 -22.15 -10.80 -31.61
CA ALA A 84 -20.85 -11.12 -31.02
C ALA A 84 -20.95 -11.67 -29.58
N HIS A 85 -22.09 -11.49 -28.92
CA HIS A 85 -22.39 -12.05 -27.59
C HIS A 85 -23.46 -13.15 -27.62
N HIS A 86 -23.83 -13.67 -28.79
CA HIS A 86 -24.91 -14.65 -28.92
C HIS A 86 -24.61 -15.91 -28.10
N PRO A 87 -25.46 -16.31 -27.12
CA PRO A 87 -25.11 -17.32 -26.11
C PRO A 87 -24.94 -18.73 -26.69
N THR A 88 -25.78 -19.12 -27.65
CA THR A 88 -25.83 -20.50 -28.18
C THR A 88 -25.26 -20.68 -29.59
N ASN A 89 -25.21 -19.62 -30.40
CA ASN A 89 -24.79 -19.71 -31.80
C ASN A 89 -23.33 -19.28 -31.98
N VAL A 90 -22.43 -20.24 -31.79
CA VAL A 90 -20.97 -20.04 -31.90
C VAL A 90 -20.56 -19.55 -33.30
N ARG A 91 -21.26 -19.98 -34.35
CA ARG A 91 -20.98 -19.55 -35.73
C ARG A 91 -21.30 -18.07 -35.92
N THR A 92 -22.51 -17.64 -35.56
CA THR A 92 -22.90 -16.22 -35.62
C THR A 92 -21.96 -15.35 -34.81
N ARG A 93 -21.53 -15.84 -33.63
CA ARG A 93 -20.54 -15.17 -32.80
C ARG A 93 -19.24 -14.96 -33.56
N ARG A 94 -18.61 -16.05 -34.03
CA ARG A 94 -17.35 -16.01 -34.76
C ARG A 94 -17.42 -15.12 -36.01
N ASP A 95 -18.51 -15.23 -36.77
CA ASP A 95 -18.72 -14.43 -37.97
C ASP A 95 -18.83 -12.93 -37.64
N ALA A 96 -19.54 -12.57 -36.57
CA ALA A 96 -19.65 -11.19 -36.12
C ALA A 96 -18.28 -10.64 -35.67
N ILE A 97 -17.53 -11.38 -34.85
CA ILE A 97 -16.20 -11.00 -34.38
C ILE A 97 -15.25 -10.77 -35.56
N GLY A 98 -15.20 -11.73 -36.50
CA GLY A 98 -14.33 -11.62 -37.68
C GLY A 98 -14.71 -10.45 -38.58
N LEU A 99 -16.00 -10.13 -38.72
CA LEU A 99 -16.45 -8.94 -39.45
C LEU A 99 -16.09 -7.64 -38.73
N ILE A 100 -16.23 -7.57 -37.41
CA ILE A 100 -15.84 -6.38 -36.63
C ILE A 100 -14.35 -6.12 -36.83
N GLN A 101 -13.51 -7.14 -36.65
CA GLN A 101 -12.06 -7.03 -36.83
C GLN A 101 -11.69 -6.60 -38.26
N LYS A 102 -12.25 -7.27 -39.27
CA LYS A 102 -11.98 -6.97 -40.68
C LYS A 102 -12.35 -5.55 -41.09
N HIS A 103 -13.42 -5.00 -40.50
CA HIS A 103 -13.99 -3.70 -40.88
C HIS A 103 -13.72 -2.59 -39.87
N TRP A 104 -12.86 -2.84 -38.86
CA TRP A 104 -12.54 -1.89 -37.79
C TRP A 104 -11.98 -0.58 -38.35
N SER A 105 -10.74 -0.59 -38.84
CA SER A 105 -10.02 0.63 -39.25
C SER A 105 -10.68 1.36 -40.42
N ARG A 106 -11.40 0.64 -41.30
CA ARG A 106 -12.01 1.24 -42.49
C ARG A 106 -13.35 1.91 -42.22
N SER A 107 -14.13 1.40 -41.27
CA SER A 107 -15.54 1.79 -41.12
C SER A 107 -16.02 1.83 -39.67
N ILE A 108 -15.80 0.79 -38.87
CA ILE A 108 -16.38 0.73 -37.51
C ILE A 108 -15.66 1.70 -36.57
N GLY A 109 -14.33 1.67 -36.54
CA GLY A 109 -13.49 2.53 -35.67
C GLY A 109 -13.84 4.01 -35.79
N PRO A 110 -13.82 4.61 -37.01
CA PRO A 110 -14.19 6.02 -37.18
C PRO A 110 -15.58 6.37 -36.63
N TRP A 111 -16.56 5.48 -36.79
CA TRP A 111 -17.89 5.69 -36.22
C TRP A 111 -17.93 5.53 -34.70
N VAL A 112 -17.16 4.61 -34.14
CA VAL A 112 -17.03 4.44 -32.69
C VAL A 112 -16.41 5.69 -32.06
N ASP A 113 -15.29 6.18 -32.63
CA ASP A 113 -14.63 7.43 -32.18
C ASP A 113 -15.60 8.61 -32.28
N PHE A 114 -16.28 8.76 -33.43
CA PHE A 114 -17.26 9.82 -33.64
C PHE A 114 -18.39 9.77 -32.60
N LEU A 115 -18.95 8.59 -32.32
CA LEU A 115 -20.04 8.43 -31.36
C LEU A 115 -19.59 8.72 -29.93
N LEU A 116 -18.36 8.33 -29.56
CA LEU A 116 -17.80 8.62 -28.24
C LEU A 116 -17.56 10.13 -28.05
N GLU A 117 -16.87 10.75 -29.00
CA GLU A 117 -16.50 12.17 -28.91
C GLU A 117 -17.70 13.11 -29.00
N ASN A 118 -18.69 12.78 -29.84
CA ASN A 118 -19.78 13.72 -30.18
C ASN A 118 -21.10 13.42 -29.47
N TYR A 119 -21.23 12.29 -28.77
CA TYR A 119 -22.46 11.96 -28.03
C TYR A 119 -22.19 11.44 -26.61
N ALA A 120 -21.14 10.66 -26.37
CA ALA A 120 -20.86 10.14 -25.04
C ALA A 120 -20.17 11.17 -24.12
N PHE A 121 -19.14 11.83 -24.62
CA PHE A 121 -18.26 12.76 -23.87
C PHE A 121 -18.64 14.24 -24.02
N VAL A 122 -19.90 14.51 -24.31
CA VAL A 122 -20.36 15.87 -24.54
C VAL A 122 -20.56 16.59 -23.21
N ASP A 123 -19.85 17.71 -23.03
CA ASP A 123 -20.01 18.59 -21.86
C ASP A 123 -21.27 19.47 -21.94
N GLU A 124 -21.84 19.63 -23.15
CA GLU A 124 -23.06 20.41 -23.39
C GLU A 124 -24.30 19.70 -22.83
N GLU A 125 -25.20 20.47 -22.24
CA GLU A 125 -26.48 19.96 -21.74
C GLU A 125 -27.35 19.46 -22.91
N ILE A 126 -27.71 18.18 -22.89
CA ILE A 126 -28.60 17.59 -23.88
C ILE A 126 -30.05 17.94 -23.49
N THR A 127 -30.65 18.83 -24.28
CA THR A 127 -31.93 19.47 -23.93
C THR A 127 -33.17 18.68 -24.32
N THR A 128 -33.01 17.66 -25.16
CA THR A 128 -34.12 16.89 -25.74
C THR A 128 -34.12 15.46 -25.24
N TYR A 129 -35.31 14.86 -25.09
CA TYR A 129 -35.44 13.45 -24.76
C TYR A 129 -34.75 12.52 -25.78
N GLU A 130 -34.86 12.85 -27.08
CA GLU A 130 -34.23 12.07 -28.16
C GLU A 130 -32.71 12.01 -28.03
N GLY A 131 -32.03 13.14 -27.85
CA GLY A 131 -30.58 13.17 -27.63
C GLY A 131 -30.15 12.39 -26.39
N VAL A 132 -30.92 12.46 -25.29
CA VAL A 132 -30.59 11.73 -24.05
C VAL A 132 -30.73 10.22 -24.27
N ASP A 133 -31.84 9.77 -24.86
CA ASP A 133 -32.05 8.35 -25.21
C ASP A 133 -30.96 7.84 -26.16
N PHE A 134 -30.56 8.66 -27.13
CA PHE A 134 -29.49 8.33 -28.04
C PHE A 134 -28.15 8.17 -27.32
N ARG A 135 -27.78 9.09 -26.41
CA ARG A 135 -26.56 8.99 -25.60
C ARG A 135 -26.55 7.74 -24.73
N ASP A 136 -27.66 7.45 -24.04
CA ASP A 136 -27.80 6.26 -23.19
C ASP A 136 -27.58 4.97 -24.04
N ASN A 137 -28.15 4.94 -25.24
CA ASN A 137 -27.96 3.86 -26.21
C ASN A 137 -26.51 3.78 -26.71
N VAL A 138 -25.85 4.90 -27.03
CA VAL A 138 -24.41 4.93 -27.40
C VAL A 138 -23.56 4.29 -26.31
N LEU A 139 -23.67 4.75 -25.06
CA LEU A 139 -22.91 4.21 -23.93
C LEU A 139 -23.18 2.73 -23.70
N ASN A 140 -24.40 2.27 -23.95
CA ASN A 140 -24.78 0.87 -23.78
C ASN A 140 -24.29 -0.05 -24.91
N ILE A 141 -24.41 0.41 -26.15
CA ILE A 141 -24.10 -0.34 -27.36
C ILE A 141 -22.61 -0.42 -27.56
N LEU A 142 -21.87 0.67 -27.36
CA LEU A 142 -20.41 0.64 -27.48
C LEU A 142 -19.79 -0.21 -26.37
N GLY A 143 -20.28 -0.11 -25.13
CA GLY A 143 -19.85 -1.01 -24.05
C GLY A 143 -20.07 -2.49 -24.41
N LEU A 144 -21.21 -2.84 -25.03
CA LEU A 144 -21.50 -4.19 -25.50
C LEU A 144 -20.59 -4.58 -26.68
N LEU A 145 -20.52 -3.71 -27.69
CA LEU A 145 -19.74 -3.94 -28.91
C LEU A 145 -18.29 -4.18 -28.57
N LEU A 146 -17.70 -3.46 -27.62
CA LEU A 146 -16.30 -3.55 -27.21
C LEU A 146 -16.01 -4.67 -26.20
N SER A 147 -17.05 -5.27 -25.62
CA SER A 147 -16.91 -6.40 -24.69
C SER A 147 -16.72 -7.74 -25.41
N TYR A 148 -16.70 -7.75 -26.74
CA TYR A 148 -16.65 -8.98 -27.55
C TYR A 148 -15.33 -9.77 -27.61
N PRO A 149 -14.14 -9.22 -27.32
CA PRO A 149 -12.95 -10.04 -27.47
C PRO A 149 -12.85 -11.06 -26.33
N ASP A 150 -12.60 -12.32 -26.69
CA ASP A 150 -11.85 -13.21 -25.81
C ASP A 150 -10.39 -12.73 -25.72
N ILE A 151 -9.55 -13.40 -24.92
CA ILE A 151 -8.14 -13.02 -24.70
C ILE A 151 -7.38 -12.80 -26.03
N SER A 152 -7.71 -13.55 -27.09
CA SER A 152 -7.05 -13.44 -28.40
C SER A 152 -7.53 -12.24 -29.22
N GLY A 153 -8.80 -11.84 -29.07
CA GLY A 153 -9.37 -10.68 -29.75
C GLY A 153 -8.87 -9.35 -29.20
N THR A 154 -8.47 -9.30 -27.93
CA THR A 154 -8.14 -8.05 -27.24
C THR A 154 -6.84 -7.43 -27.76
N HIS A 155 -5.82 -8.25 -28.02
CA HIS A 155 -4.56 -7.79 -28.60
C HIS A 155 -4.73 -7.24 -30.02
N SER A 156 -5.59 -7.88 -30.83
CA SER A 156 -5.90 -7.40 -32.17
C SER A 156 -6.58 -6.03 -32.11
N LEU A 157 -7.57 -5.86 -31.23
CA LEU A 157 -8.24 -4.57 -31.05
C LEU A 157 -7.27 -3.50 -30.55
N GLN A 158 -6.36 -3.85 -29.64
CA GLN A 158 -5.34 -2.94 -29.13
C GLN A 158 -4.39 -2.44 -30.20
N HIS A 159 -3.95 -3.32 -31.08
CA HIS A 159 -3.10 -2.93 -32.20
C HIS A 159 -3.87 -2.09 -33.23
N MET A 160 -5.15 -2.35 -33.46
CA MET A 160 -5.95 -1.63 -34.46
C MET A 160 -6.45 -0.27 -33.98
N ALA A 161 -6.52 -0.05 -32.67
CA ALA A 161 -7.13 1.14 -32.05
C ALA A 161 -6.46 1.49 -30.71
N PRO A 162 -5.23 2.01 -30.73
CA PRO A 162 -4.49 2.30 -29.50
C PRO A 162 -5.22 3.31 -28.59
N ASP A 163 -5.87 4.32 -29.16
CA ASP A 163 -6.57 5.37 -28.41
C ASP A 163 -7.91 4.91 -27.82
N LEU A 164 -8.46 3.81 -28.32
CA LEU A 164 -9.78 3.31 -27.91
C LEU A 164 -9.84 2.98 -26.43
N PHE A 165 -8.78 2.45 -25.83
CA PHE A 165 -8.81 2.12 -24.40
C PHE A 165 -8.74 3.34 -23.52
N GLN A 166 -8.05 4.39 -23.96
CA GLN A 166 -8.07 5.67 -23.27
C GLN A 166 -9.49 6.25 -23.27
N GLN A 167 -10.16 6.22 -24.42
CA GLN A 167 -11.57 6.62 -24.52
C GLN A 167 -12.46 5.71 -23.67
N ALA A 168 -12.18 4.41 -23.62
CA ALA A 168 -12.97 3.46 -22.86
C ALA A 168 -12.83 3.64 -21.34
N ILE A 169 -11.67 4.08 -20.84
CA ILE A 169 -11.45 4.51 -19.46
C ILE A 169 -12.29 5.75 -19.15
N ARG A 170 -12.29 6.76 -20.05
CA ARG A 170 -13.14 7.95 -19.90
C ARG A 170 -14.62 7.59 -19.84
N ALA A 171 -15.07 6.71 -20.75
CA ALA A 171 -16.43 6.20 -20.77
C ALA A 171 -16.77 5.46 -19.48
N TRP A 172 -15.90 4.56 -19.02
CA TRP A 172 -16.09 3.83 -17.77
C TRP A 172 -16.25 4.78 -16.57
N ILE A 173 -15.45 5.84 -16.50
CA ILE A 173 -15.55 6.82 -15.40
C ILE A 173 -16.85 7.61 -15.49
N SER A 174 -17.22 8.13 -16.66
CA SER A 174 -18.50 8.83 -16.86
C SER A 174 -19.69 7.94 -16.46
N VAL A 175 -19.77 6.69 -16.92
CA VAL A 175 -20.88 5.79 -16.57
C VAL A 175 -20.88 5.42 -15.08
N MET A 176 -19.71 5.37 -14.43
CA MET A 176 -19.61 5.11 -12.99
C MET A 176 -20.03 6.33 -12.16
N GLU A 177 -19.69 7.55 -12.57
CA GLU A 177 -20.12 8.78 -11.91
C GLU A 177 -21.63 8.99 -11.99
N GLU A 178 -22.20 8.75 -13.18
CA GLU A 178 -23.63 8.87 -13.46
C GLU A 178 -24.44 7.68 -12.90
N ARG A 179 -23.75 6.60 -12.48
CA ARG A 179 -24.38 5.31 -12.15
C ARG A 179 -25.27 4.84 -13.30
N HIS A 180 -24.76 4.94 -14.51
CA HIS A 180 -25.43 4.54 -15.73
C HIS A 180 -25.40 3.00 -15.89
N ILE A 181 -26.49 2.39 -16.35
CA ILE A 181 -26.65 0.91 -16.38
C ILE A 181 -25.56 0.16 -17.14
N SER A 182 -24.91 0.79 -18.11
CA SER A 182 -23.84 0.18 -18.91
C SER A 182 -22.51 0.06 -18.17
N TRP A 183 -22.37 0.54 -16.93
CA TRP A 183 -21.12 0.48 -16.16
C TRP A 183 -20.50 -0.91 -16.13
N SER A 184 -21.33 -1.95 -16.07
CA SER A 184 -20.88 -3.35 -16.01
C SER A 184 -20.25 -3.82 -17.31
N LYS A 185 -20.74 -3.35 -18.47
CA LYS A 185 -20.17 -3.66 -19.79
C LYS A 185 -18.80 -3.01 -19.95
N TRP A 186 -18.69 -1.74 -19.60
CA TRP A 186 -17.41 -1.02 -19.60
C TRP A 186 -16.40 -1.64 -18.63
N THR A 187 -16.86 -2.02 -17.44
CA THR A 187 -16.04 -2.74 -16.45
C THR A 187 -15.57 -4.09 -16.98
N PHE A 188 -16.45 -4.85 -17.63
CA PHE A 188 -16.11 -6.15 -18.20
C PHE A 188 -15.03 -6.00 -19.28
N MET A 189 -15.18 -5.02 -20.18
CA MET A 189 -14.19 -4.72 -21.21
C MET A 189 -12.85 -4.33 -20.58
N LEU A 190 -12.81 -3.44 -19.59
CA LEU A 190 -11.55 -3.10 -18.91
C LEU A 190 -10.90 -4.33 -18.25
N ASN A 191 -11.69 -5.22 -17.65
CA ASN A 191 -11.18 -6.49 -17.12
C ASN A 191 -10.63 -7.42 -18.20
N ALA A 192 -11.28 -7.50 -19.36
CA ALA A 192 -10.79 -8.31 -20.47
C ALA A 192 -9.47 -7.79 -21.04
N VAL A 193 -9.27 -6.47 -21.04
CA VAL A 193 -8.06 -5.81 -21.58
C VAL A 193 -6.91 -5.83 -20.59
N TYR A 194 -7.15 -5.41 -19.35
CA TYR A 194 -6.07 -5.14 -18.41
C TYR A 194 -5.86 -6.23 -17.36
N PHE A 195 -6.87 -7.08 -17.11
CA PHE A 195 -6.88 -7.96 -15.93
C PHE A 195 -7.03 -9.47 -16.25
N ARG A 196 -7.28 -9.86 -17.51
CA ARG A 196 -7.36 -11.28 -17.93
C ARG A 196 -6.07 -11.82 -18.57
N LEU A 197 -5.02 -11.00 -18.71
CA LEU A 197 -3.75 -11.39 -19.33
C LEU A 197 -2.74 -12.03 -18.36
N ASP A 198 -3.16 -12.39 -17.14
CA ASP A 198 -2.30 -13.05 -16.17
C ASP A 198 -2.03 -14.53 -16.52
N LYS A 199 -1.00 -14.73 -17.34
CA LYS A 199 -0.07 -15.87 -17.18
C LYS A 199 1.38 -15.43 -16.98
N HIS A 200 1.72 -14.17 -17.25
CA HIS A 200 3.08 -13.67 -17.15
C HIS A 200 3.02 -12.27 -16.54
N GLY A 201 3.37 -12.19 -15.25
CA GLY A 201 3.36 -10.97 -14.43
C GLY A 201 4.40 -9.95 -14.86
N GLU A 202 4.38 -9.52 -16.11
CA GLU A 202 5.24 -8.48 -16.65
C GLU A 202 4.37 -7.28 -17.03
N ASN A 203 4.52 -6.21 -16.24
CA ASN A 203 4.05 -4.83 -16.47
C ASN A 203 2.54 -4.55 -16.38
N PHE A 204 2.03 -4.58 -15.14
CA PHE A 204 0.69 -4.10 -14.74
C PHE A 204 0.56 -2.57 -14.55
N ASN A 205 1.62 -1.80 -14.81
CA ASN A 205 1.68 -0.34 -14.62
C ASN A 205 0.90 0.52 -15.66
N PRO A 206 0.70 0.11 -16.94
CA PRO A 206 0.13 1.00 -17.96
C PRO A 206 -1.30 1.47 -17.68
N PHE A 207 -2.16 0.64 -17.08
CA PHE A 207 -3.56 1.02 -16.84
C PHE A 207 -3.69 2.24 -15.90
N ILE A 208 -2.91 2.25 -14.82
CA ILE A 208 -2.95 3.32 -13.83
C ILE A 208 -2.29 4.57 -14.38
N GLU A 209 -1.16 4.44 -15.07
CA GLU A 209 -0.48 5.55 -15.76
C GLU A 209 -1.43 6.19 -16.77
N ILE A 210 -2.10 5.40 -17.62
CA ILE A 210 -3.10 5.89 -18.57
C ILE A 210 -4.22 6.63 -17.83
N ILE A 211 -4.77 6.09 -16.73
CA ILE A 211 -5.80 6.80 -15.94
C ILE A 211 -5.32 8.17 -15.48
N LEU A 212 -4.10 8.22 -14.92
CA LEU A 212 -3.52 9.45 -14.36
C LEU A 212 -3.25 10.49 -15.46
N ASP A 213 -2.82 10.06 -16.64
CA ASP A 213 -2.57 10.93 -17.79
C ASP A 213 -3.85 11.39 -18.48
N THR A 214 -4.89 10.56 -18.44
CA THR A 214 -6.13 10.77 -19.20
C THR A 214 -7.08 11.74 -18.53
N ILE A 215 -7.05 11.81 -17.19
CA ILE A 215 -8.12 12.44 -16.41
C ILE A 215 -7.53 13.44 -15.41
N PRO A 216 -7.89 14.73 -15.53
CA PRO A 216 -7.56 15.71 -14.51
C PRO A 216 -8.14 15.29 -13.15
N ASN A 217 -7.32 15.31 -12.12
CA ASN A 217 -7.71 14.90 -10.75
C ASN A 217 -8.24 13.46 -10.66
N ALA A 218 -7.78 12.54 -11.52
CA ALA A 218 -8.19 11.14 -11.55
C ALA A 218 -8.27 10.48 -10.17
N VAL A 219 -7.30 10.80 -9.29
CA VAL A 219 -7.25 10.24 -7.94
C VAL A 219 -8.46 10.61 -7.08
N ASP A 220 -8.83 11.88 -7.03
CA ASP A 220 -9.97 12.34 -6.23
C ASP A 220 -11.29 11.85 -6.83
N THR A 221 -11.38 11.83 -8.16
CA THR A 221 -12.55 11.33 -8.89
C THR A 221 -12.78 9.85 -8.61
N LEU A 222 -11.75 9.01 -8.79
CA LEU A 222 -11.85 7.56 -8.56
C LEU A 222 -12.07 7.21 -7.08
N ALA A 223 -11.49 7.98 -6.16
CA ALA A 223 -11.79 7.85 -4.73
C ALA A 223 -13.28 8.06 -4.44
N LYS A 224 -13.90 9.11 -5.01
CA LYS A 224 -15.34 9.39 -4.85
C LYS A 224 -16.21 8.30 -5.48
N ILE A 225 -15.86 7.89 -6.70
CA ILE A 225 -16.55 6.81 -7.42
C ILE A 225 -16.51 5.52 -6.60
N GLY A 226 -15.31 5.10 -6.18
CA GLY A 226 -15.14 3.87 -5.43
C GLY A 226 -15.85 3.90 -4.08
N PHE A 227 -15.78 5.02 -3.35
CA PHE A 227 -16.51 5.18 -2.09
C PHE A 227 -18.03 5.08 -2.27
N ARG A 228 -18.59 5.77 -3.27
CA ARG A 228 -20.02 5.72 -3.60
C ARG A 228 -20.44 4.32 -4.02
N PHE A 229 -19.67 3.68 -4.90
CA PHE A 229 -19.94 2.34 -5.40
C PHE A 229 -19.95 1.32 -4.26
N ILE A 230 -18.88 1.27 -3.45
CA ILE A 230 -18.78 0.35 -2.31
C ILE A 230 -19.94 0.56 -1.34
N THR A 231 -20.28 1.81 -1.02
CA THR A 231 -21.39 2.12 -0.11
C THR A 231 -22.73 1.63 -0.67
N LEU A 232 -23.00 1.87 -1.96
CA LEU A 232 -24.23 1.47 -2.62
C LEU A 232 -24.37 -0.06 -2.69
N VAL A 233 -23.32 -0.75 -3.11
CA VAL A 233 -23.27 -2.22 -3.14
C VAL A 233 -23.49 -2.78 -1.73
N THR A 234 -22.88 -2.18 -0.71
CA THR A 234 -23.04 -2.61 0.69
C THR A 234 -24.50 -2.52 1.17
N GLN A 235 -25.21 -1.45 0.79
CA GLN A 235 -26.62 -1.24 1.15
C GLN A 235 -27.52 -2.31 0.52
N HIS A 236 -27.19 -2.74 -0.71
CA HIS A 236 -28.00 -3.67 -1.49
C HIS A 236 -27.46 -5.10 -1.56
N ALA A 237 -26.37 -5.43 -0.85
CA ALA A 237 -25.65 -6.70 -0.96
C ALA A 237 -26.52 -7.97 -0.93
N HIS A 238 -27.60 -7.97 -0.13
CA HIS A 238 -28.52 -9.10 0.00
C HIS A 238 -29.50 -9.28 -1.17
N ARG A 239 -29.60 -8.28 -2.06
CA ARG A 239 -30.49 -8.25 -3.22
C ARG A 239 -29.73 -8.30 -4.55
N ILE A 240 -28.40 -8.31 -4.50
CA ILE A 240 -27.56 -8.38 -5.70
C ILE A 240 -27.83 -9.72 -6.39
N GLY A 241 -28.34 -9.66 -7.61
CA GLY A 241 -28.67 -10.85 -8.38
C GLY A 241 -27.42 -11.60 -8.85
N GLY A 242 -27.57 -12.87 -9.21
CA GLY A 242 -26.45 -13.67 -9.72
C GLY A 242 -25.78 -13.13 -10.99
N ARG A 243 -26.49 -12.32 -11.78
CA ARG A 243 -25.92 -11.65 -12.97
C ARG A 243 -25.13 -10.38 -12.62
N GLU A 244 -25.45 -9.74 -11.50
CA GLU A 244 -24.83 -8.48 -11.06
C GLU A 244 -23.57 -8.73 -10.23
N LEU A 245 -23.51 -9.84 -9.50
CA LEU A 245 -22.39 -10.15 -8.62
C LEU A 245 -21.02 -10.27 -9.36
N PRO A 246 -20.91 -10.93 -10.53
CA PRO A 246 -19.67 -10.91 -11.31
C PRO A 246 -19.27 -9.50 -11.75
N GLN A 247 -20.27 -8.64 -12.00
CA GLN A 247 -20.04 -7.25 -12.42
C GLN A 247 -19.50 -6.43 -11.25
N VAL A 248 -20.07 -6.60 -10.05
CA VAL A 248 -19.60 -5.98 -8.82
C VAL A 248 -18.17 -6.42 -8.51
N HIS A 249 -17.88 -7.71 -8.61
CA HIS A 249 -16.52 -8.24 -8.47
C HIS A 249 -15.57 -7.60 -9.49
N GLY A 250 -15.96 -7.52 -10.76
CA GLY A 250 -15.18 -6.88 -11.81
C GLY A 250 -14.87 -5.42 -11.49
N THR A 251 -15.84 -4.65 -10.97
CA THR A 251 -15.63 -3.25 -10.62
C THR A 251 -14.72 -3.10 -9.40
N LEU A 252 -14.90 -3.95 -8.40
CA LEU A 252 -14.01 -3.98 -7.23
C LEU A 252 -12.58 -4.34 -7.63
N THR A 253 -12.39 -5.18 -8.64
CA THR A 253 -11.06 -5.52 -9.17
C THR A 253 -10.39 -4.29 -9.75
N VAL A 254 -11.07 -3.58 -10.66
CA VAL A 254 -10.55 -2.35 -11.28
C VAL A 254 -10.23 -1.29 -10.22
N LEU A 255 -11.16 -1.02 -9.31
CA LEU A 255 -10.96 -0.04 -8.23
C LEU A 255 -9.88 -0.46 -7.23
N GLY A 256 -9.79 -1.76 -6.92
CA GLY A 256 -8.83 -2.30 -5.97
C GLY A 256 -7.40 -2.13 -6.47
N GLN A 257 -7.16 -2.35 -7.76
CA GLN A 257 -5.88 -2.12 -8.40
C GLN A 257 -5.47 -0.64 -8.30
N PHE A 258 -6.41 0.27 -8.55
CA PHE A 258 -6.16 1.71 -8.38
C PHE A 258 -5.80 2.09 -6.93
N PHE A 259 -6.52 1.56 -5.94
CA PHE A 259 -6.25 1.85 -4.54
C PHE A 259 -4.98 1.19 -3.99
N GLN A 260 -4.51 0.11 -4.61
CA GLN A 260 -3.30 -0.60 -4.18
C GLN A 260 -2.03 -0.09 -4.86
N TYR A 261 -2.17 0.70 -5.93
CA TYR A 261 -1.03 1.22 -6.70
C TYR A 261 -0.03 2.03 -5.87
N SER A 262 -0.51 2.96 -5.04
CA SER A 262 0.36 3.77 -4.18
C SER A 262 -0.39 4.35 -2.98
N ALA A 263 0.35 4.80 -1.97
CA ALA A 263 -0.23 5.55 -0.86
C ALA A 263 -0.95 6.84 -1.34
N VAL A 264 -0.50 7.44 -2.45
CA VAL A 264 -1.09 8.66 -3.02
C VAL A 264 -2.47 8.38 -3.59
N THR A 265 -2.64 7.26 -4.31
CA THR A 265 -3.93 6.91 -4.92
C THR A 265 -4.97 6.48 -3.88
N MET A 266 -4.51 5.89 -2.76
CA MET A 266 -5.38 5.45 -1.68
C MET A 266 -5.88 6.58 -0.77
N LEU A 267 -5.05 7.60 -0.50
CA LEU A 267 -5.30 8.56 0.56
C LEU A 267 -6.64 9.33 0.42
N PRO A 268 -7.06 9.83 -0.76
CA PRO A 268 -8.36 10.49 -0.90
C PRO A 268 -9.54 9.56 -0.58
N PHE A 269 -9.45 8.29 -0.95
CA PHE A 269 -10.46 7.29 -0.60
C PHE A 269 -10.56 7.06 0.91
N LEU A 270 -9.43 7.01 1.62
CA LEU A 270 -9.41 6.91 3.09
C LEU A 270 -10.06 8.14 3.75
N ARG A 271 -9.80 9.34 3.23
CA ARG A 271 -10.38 10.60 3.74
C ARG A 271 -11.90 10.64 3.62
N LEU A 272 -12.47 10.01 2.59
CA LEU A 272 -13.93 9.91 2.40
C LEU A 272 -14.62 8.92 3.35
N GLY A 273 -13.86 8.16 4.15
CA GLY A 273 -14.40 7.08 4.97
C GLY A 273 -14.34 5.72 4.27
N GLY A 274 -13.35 5.52 3.39
CA GLY A 274 -13.12 4.27 2.69
C GLY A 274 -12.95 3.05 3.61
N ILE A 275 -12.30 3.20 4.77
CA ILE A 275 -12.11 2.11 5.74
C ILE A 275 -13.46 1.58 6.27
N PRO A 276 -14.34 2.41 6.88
CA PRO A 276 -15.67 1.94 7.27
C PRO A 276 -16.48 1.37 6.11
N ALA A 277 -16.39 1.96 4.91
CA ALA A 277 -17.11 1.48 3.73
C ALA A 277 -16.67 0.06 3.35
N LEU A 278 -15.36 -0.20 3.27
CA LEU A 278 -14.80 -1.51 2.99
C LEU A 278 -15.10 -2.52 4.10
N THR A 279 -15.01 -2.14 5.37
CA THR A 279 -15.33 -3.05 6.48
C THR A 279 -16.80 -3.48 6.44
N LYS A 280 -17.72 -2.54 6.17
CA LYS A 280 -19.15 -2.83 6.02
C LYS A 280 -19.44 -3.67 4.78
N MET A 281 -18.76 -3.40 3.67
CA MET A 281 -18.86 -4.18 2.45
C MET A 281 -18.42 -5.63 2.70
N LEU A 282 -17.23 -5.80 3.28
CA LEU A 282 -16.70 -7.11 3.68
C LEU A 282 -17.69 -7.84 4.58
N ALA A 283 -18.20 -7.20 5.63
CA ALA A 283 -19.25 -7.77 6.48
C ALA A 283 -20.51 -8.17 5.67
N ALA A 284 -20.91 -7.37 4.69
CA ALA A 284 -22.09 -7.61 3.89
C ALA A 284 -21.93 -8.79 2.91
N VAL A 285 -20.74 -9.01 2.38
CA VAL A 285 -20.45 -10.10 1.44
C VAL A 285 -20.09 -11.41 2.15
N ILE A 286 -19.20 -11.38 3.15
CA ILE A 286 -18.66 -12.61 3.76
C ILE A 286 -19.27 -12.98 5.12
N SER A 287 -20.03 -12.09 5.75
CA SER A 287 -20.52 -12.33 7.12
C SER A 287 -22.05 -12.35 7.27
N LYS A 288 -22.81 -11.84 6.30
CA LYS A 288 -24.28 -11.84 6.36
C LYS A 288 -24.86 -13.19 5.92
N PRO A 289 -25.59 -13.90 6.81
CA PRO A 289 -26.16 -15.21 6.48
C PRO A 289 -27.10 -15.17 5.27
N LYS A 290 -27.89 -14.10 5.12
CA LYS A 290 -28.81 -13.93 3.98
C LYS A 290 -28.08 -13.88 2.64
N THR A 291 -26.96 -13.16 2.56
CA THR A 291 -26.14 -13.08 1.34
C THR A 291 -25.56 -14.46 1.00
N ILE A 292 -25.00 -15.14 2.01
CA ILE A 292 -24.40 -16.47 1.82
C ILE A 292 -25.47 -17.50 1.42
N GLN A 293 -26.64 -17.50 2.08
CA GLN A 293 -27.76 -18.41 1.78
C GLN A 293 -28.31 -18.18 0.36
N ALA A 294 -28.45 -16.93 -0.08
CA ALA A 294 -28.88 -16.62 -1.44
C ALA A 294 -27.89 -17.14 -2.51
N CYS A 295 -26.61 -17.26 -2.17
CA CYS A 295 -25.57 -17.75 -3.07
C CYS A 295 -25.39 -19.29 -3.03
N GLN A 296 -25.76 -19.95 -1.93
CA GLN A 296 -25.57 -21.41 -1.74
C GLN A 296 -26.27 -22.29 -2.78
N LYS A 297 -27.27 -21.77 -3.49
CA LYS A 297 -27.97 -22.51 -4.55
C LYS A 297 -27.10 -22.71 -5.81
N TYR A 298 -26.03 -21.93 -5.99
CA TYR A 298 -25.19 -21.95 -7.19
C TYR A 298 -23.71 -21.69 -6.86
N ASP A 299 -22.87 -22.70 -7.07
CA ASP A 299 -21.45 -22.71 -6.74
C ASP A 299 -20.64 -21.52 -7.32
N GLU A 300 -20.91 -21.10 -8.56
CA GLU A 300 -20.21 -19.97 -9.20
C GLU A 300 -20.49 -18.63 -8.51
N ARG A 301 -21.70 -18.40 -7.99
CA ARG A 301 -22.04 -17.14 -7.30
C ARG A 301 -21.27 -17.01 -6.00
N LEU A 302 -21.12 -18.11 -5.27
CA LEU A 302 -20.36 -18.11 -4.03
C LEU A 302 -18.89 -17.76 -4.28
N LEU A 303 -18.33 -18.15 -5.42
CA LEU A 303 -16.97 -17.79 -5.82
C LEU A 303 -16.81 -16.27 -6.00
N ASP A 304 -17.75 -15.59 -6.65
CA ASP A 304 -17.68 -14.14 -6.84
C ASP A 304 -17.86 -13.35 -5.52
N VAL A 305 -18.67 -13.86 -4.58
CA VAL A 305 -18.75 -13.32 -3.21
C VAL A 305 -17.38 -13.39 -2.54
N VAL A 306 -16.71 -14.54 -2.64
CA VAL A 306 -15.42 -14.79 -2.00
C VAL A 306 -14.33 -13.91 -2.64
N ARG A 307 -14.29 -13.81 -3.97
CA ARG A 307 -13.36 -12.90 -4.66
C ARG A 307 -13.59 -11.44 -4.30
N SER A 308 -14.85 -11.02 -4.19
CA SER A 308 -15.18 -9.66 -3.72
C SER A 308 -14.71 -9.43 -2.28
N GLY A 309 -14.86 -10.44 -1.42
CA GLY A 309 -14.35 -10.42 -0.05
C GLY A 309 -12.84 -10.35 0.04
N GLU A 310 -12.13 -11.12 -0.80
CA GLU A 310 -10.67 -11.08 -0.92
C GLU A 310 -10.17 -9.69 -1.32
N ILE A 311 -10.74 -9.09 -2.37
CA ILE A 311 -10.35 -7.75 -2.79
C ILE A 311 -10.54 -6.75 -1.65
N CYS A 312 -11.68 -6.81 -0.96
CA CYS A 312 -11.95 -5.92 0.17
C CYS A 312 -10.96 -6.13 1.34
N SER A 313 -10.61 -7.38 1.66
CA SER A 313 -9.69 -7.68 2.74
C SER A 313 -8.25 -7.27 2.42
N VAL A 314 -7.79 -7.47 1.18
CA VAL A 314 -6.46 -7.01 0.72
C VAL A 314 -6.36 -5.48 0.76
N ILE A 315 -7.37 -4.76 0.24
CA ILE A 315 -7.37 -3.29 0.30
C ILE A 315 -7.36 -2.83 1.76
N LEU A 316 -8.15 -3.45 2.64
CA LEU A 316 -8.14 -3.12 4.07
C LEU A 316 -6.78 -3.36 4.70
N ALA A 317 -6.15 -4.52 4.48
CA ALA A 317 -4.84 -4.84 5.03
C ALA A 317 -3.79 -3.78 4.65
N ASN A 318 -3.79 -3.34 3.39
CA ASN A 318 -2.88 -2.31 2.89
C ASN A 318 -3.22 -0.90 3.42
N ALA A 319 -4.49 -0.62 3.70
CA ALA A 319 -4.99 0.68 4.13
C ALA A 319 -4.77 1.00 5.61
N LEU A 320 -4.56 -0.01 6.47
CA LEU A 320 -4.43 0.17 7.93
C LEU A 320 -3.05 0.70 8.36
N GLN A 321 -2.52 1.67 7.61
CA GLN A 321 -1.27 2.36 7.92
C GLN A 321 -1.54 3.61 8.76
N GLY A 322 -1.93 3.39 10.01
CA GLY A 322 -2.03 4.45 11.03
C GLY A 322 -3.10 4.18 12.09
N PRO A 323 -2.98 4.80 13.27
CA PRO A 323 -3.90 4.58 14.38
C PRO A 323 -5.33 5.06 14.07
N ARG A 324 -5.48 6.08 13.22
CA ARG A 324 -6.78 6.58 12.75
C ARG A 324 -7.53 5.51 11.95
N TRP A 325 -6.86 4.89 10.98
CA TRP A 325 -7.48 3.88 10.11
C TRP A 325 -7.77 2.59 10.88
N ALA A 326 -6.86 2.17 11.75
CA ALA A 326 -7.10 1.09 12.70
C ALA A 326 -8.34 1.37 13.57
N SER A 327 -8.47 2.57 14.14
CA SER A 327 -9.63 2.98 14.91
C SER A 327 -10.94 2.91 14.10
N GLN A 328 -10.93 3.37 12.85
CA GLN A 328 -12.10 3.33 11.98
C GLN A 328 -12.50 1.89 11.60
N ALA A 329 -11.54 1.00 11.37
CA ALA A 329 -11.85 -0.41 11.09
C ALA A 329 -12.45 -1.10 12.32
N LEU A 330 -11.92 -0.81 13.52
CA LEU A 330 -12.48 -1.29 14.78
C LEU A 330 -13.91 -0.77 15.00
N GLU A 331 -14.19 0.50 14.72
CA GLU A 331 -15.56 1.06 14.73
C GLU A 331 -16.47 0.40 13.69
N GLY A 332 -15.91 0.07 12.52
CA GLY A 332 -16.60 -0.67 11.46
C GLY A 332 -16.94 -2.12 11.82
N GLY A 333 -16.41 -2.65 12.93
CA GLY A 333 -16.68 -4.01 13.38
C GLY A 333 -15.74 -5.07 12.80
N ILE A 334 -14.53 -4.70 12.36
CA ILE A 334 -13.63 -5.60 11.63
C ILE A 334 -13.30 -6.91 12.38
N VAL A 335 -13.18 -6.90 13.71
CA VAL A 335 -12.94 -8.14 14.47
C VAL A 335 -14.15 -9.05 14.39
N GLY A 336 -15.38 -8.51 14.45
CA GLY A 336 -16.58 -9.32 14.25
C GLY A 336 -16.59 -9.99 12.88
N VAL A 337 -16.17 -9.28 11.82
CA VAL A 337 -16.05 -9.81 10.46
C VAL A 337 -15.01 -10.94 10.39
N ILE A 338 -13.85 -10.78 11.04
CA ILE A 338 -12.79 -11.80 11.15
C ILE A 338 -13.29 -13.06 11.88
N PHE A 339 -14.17 -12.94 12.87
CA PHE A 339 -14.73 -14.14 13.49
C PHE A 339 -15.89 -14.75 12.67
N GLN A 340 -16.56 -13.97 11.84
CA GLN A 340 -17.70 -14.42 11.05
C GLN A 340 -17.31 -15.08 9.72
N TYR A 341 -16.07 -14.90 9.22
CA TYR A 341 -15.65 -15.51 7.94
C TYR A 341 -15.64 -17.04 7.97
N GLU A 342 -15.50 -17.67 9.16
CA GLU A 342 -15.53 -19.12 9.33
C GLU A 342 -16.78 -19.76 8.71
N GLN A 343 -17.89 -19.02 8.65
CA GLN A 343 -19.12 -19.49 8.00
C GLN A 343 -18.90 -19.91 6.54
N LEU A 344 -17.86 -19.40 5.88
CA LEU A 344 -17.47 -19.76 4.52
C LEU A 344 -16.60 -21.04 4.43
N PHE A 345 -15.83 -21.37 5.48
CA PHE A 345 -14.74 -22.34 5.42
C PHE A 345 -15.17 -23.81 5.24
N GLY A 346 -16.46 -24.12 5.42
CA GLY A 346 -17.05 -25.43 5.11
C GLY A 346 -17.99 -25.45 3.89
N ARG A 347 -18.22 -24.31 3.24
CA ARG A 347 -19.28 -24.15 2.22
C ARG A 347 -18.74 -24.10 0.79
N ILE A 348 -17.46 -23.78 0.60
CA ILE A 348 -16.86 -23.59 -0.73
C ILE A 348 -16.18 -24.89 -1.16
N LYS A 349 -16.83 -25.58 -2.11
CA LYS A 349 -16.30 -26.81 -2.74
C LYS A 349 -15.76 -26.60 -4.15
N VAL A 350 -15.82 -25.37 -4.65
CA VAL A 350 -15.50 -25.02 -6.04
C VAL A 350 -13.99 -24.95 -6.26
N PRO A 351 -13.46 -25.47 -7.39
CA PRO A 351 -12.07 -25.28 -7.78
C PRO A 351 -11.65 -23.80 -7.75
N GLY A 352 -10.51 -23.48 -7.14
CA GLY A 352 -10.01 -22.11 -6.99
C GLY A 352 -10.59 -21.32 -5.81
N GLY A 353 -11.73 -21.72 -5.23
CA GLY A 353 -12.30 -21.04 -4.07
C GLY A 353 -11.39 -21.07 -2.83
N GLN A 354 -10.66 -22.17 -2.64
CA GLN A 354 -9.74 -22.35 -1.50
C GLN A 354 -8.53 -21.40 -1.53
N SER A 355 -8.02 -21.01 -2.70
CA SER A 355 -6.93 -20.02 -2.77
C SER A 355 -7.41 -18.64 -2.35
N HIS A 356 -8.60 -18.24 -2.78
CA HIS A 356 -9.19 -16.95 -2.40
C HIS A 356 -9.50 -16.90 -0.89
N LEU A 357 -10.01 -18.01 -0.31
CA LEU A 357 -10.18 -18.13 1.13
C LEU A 357 -8.87 -17.96 1.90
N ARG A 358 -7.79 -18.65 1.48
CA ARG A 358 -6.47 -18.48 2.11
C ARG A 358 -5.94 -17.05 2.01
N SER A 359 -6.21 -16.38 0.89
CA SER A 359 -5.87 -14.97 0.70
C SER A 359 -6.64 -14.05 1.65
N ILE A 360 -7.93 -14.32 1.89
CA ILE A 360 -8.72 -13.63 2.91
C ILE A 360 -8.12 -13.85 4.30
N VAL A 361 -7.81 -15.09 4.68
CA VAL A 361 -7.23 -15.41 5.98
C VAL A 361 -5.91 -14.68 6.18
N ARG A 362 -5.02 -14.72 5.20
CA ARG A 362 -3.75 -13.96 5.23
C ARG A 362 -3.99 -12.46 5.43
N SER A 363 -4.91 -11.89 4.68
CA SER A 363 -5.24 -10.47 4.78
C SER A 363 -5.83 -10.11 6.16
N MET A 364 -6.63 -11.01 6.76
CA MET A 364 -7.17 -10.83 8.11
C MET A 364 -6.06 -10.90 9.18
N GLY A 365 -5.10 -11.82 9.03
CA GLY A 365 -3.90 -11.86 9.88
C GLY A 365 -3.12 -10.54 9.82
N ALA A 366 -2.84 -10.06 8.60
CA ALA A 366 -2.19 -8.77 8.40
C ALA A 366 -2.96 -7.59 9.02
N ILE A 367 -4.30 -7.58 8.92
CA ILE A 367 -5.14 -6.57 9.58
C ILE A 367 -4.96 -6.60 11.11
N MET A 368 -4.93 -7.79 11.72
CA MET A 368 -4.76 -7.95 13.17
C MET A 368 -3.37 -7.51 13.63
N GLU A 369 -2.33 -7.87 12.87
CA GLU A 369 -0.96 -7.43 13.12
C GLU A 369 -0.82 -5.91 13.00
N GLN A 370 -1.43 -5.28 11.99
CA GLN A 370 -1.43 -3.83 11.86
C GLN A 370 -2.14 -3.17 13.05
N ILE A 371 -3.27 -3.72 13.52
CA ILE A 371 -3.96 -3.21 14.72
C ILE A 371 -3.05 -3.36 15.96
N LEU A 372 -2.31 -4.46 16.08
CA LEU A 372 -1.37 -4.70 17.19
C LEU A 372 -0.27 -3.64 17.25
N VAL A 373 0.28 -3.23 16.10
CA VAL A 373 1.30 -2.15 16.03
C VAL A 373 0.79 -0.85 16.66
N TYR A 374 -0.53 -0.59 16.61
CA TYR A 374 -1.14 0.60 17.19
C TYR A 374 -1.75 0.39 18.58
N ALA A 375 -1.41 -0.71 19.28
CA ALA A 375 -1.87 -0.99 20.66
C ALA A 375 -1.40 0.06 21.69
N VAL A 376 -0.46 0.93 21.34
CA VAL A 376 -0.04 2.05 22.22
C VAL A 376 -0.98 3.25 22.16
N TYR A 377 -1.88 3.32 21.19
CA TYR A 377 -2.80 4.43 21.01
C TYR A 377 -4.09 4.21 21.79
N PRO A 378 -4.47 5.10 22.74
CA PRO A 378 -5.68 4.94 23.56
C PRO A 378 -6.97 4.82 22.74
N SER A 379 -7.03 5.50 21.59
CA SER A 379 -8.14 5.46 20.64
C SER A 379 -8.36 4.06 20.07
N VAL A 380 -7.28 3.34 19.75
CA VAL A 380 -7.29 1.98 19.22
C VAL A 380 -7.63 1.00 20.34
N VAL A 381 -6.93 1.07 21.47
CA VAL A 381 -7.14 0.18 22.63
C VAL A 381 -8.58 0.22 23.11
N THR A 382 -9.14 1.41 23.31
CA THR A 382 -10.51 1.56 23.86
C THR A 382 -11.55 0.95 22.92
N ARG A 383 -11.40 1.14 21.60
CA ARG A 383 -12.29 0.58 20.58
C ARG A 383 -12.15 -0.93 20.46
N PHE A 384 -10.91 -1.42 20.50
CA PHE A 384 -10.64 -2.86 20.50
C PHE A 384 -11.29 -3.54 21.70
N ILE A 385 -11.05 -3.03 22.93
CA ILE A 385 -11.66 -3.59 24.15
C ILE A 385 -13.19 -3.54 24.10
N ALA A 386 -13.78 -2.44 23.63
CA ALA A 386 -15.22 -2.34 23.47
C ALA A 386 -15.78 -3.39 22.49
N MET A 387 -15.07 -3.64 21.39
CA MET A 387 -15.46 -4.65 20.41
C MET A 387 -15.25 -6.08 20.94
N THR A 388 -14.15 -6.36 21.63
CA THR A 388 -13.89 -7.67 22.25
C THR A 388 -14.95 -8.00 23.29
N LYS A 389 -15.42 -7.02 24.07
CA LYS A 389 -16.57 -7.21 24.99
C LYS A 389 -17.85 -7.60 24.24
N LYS A 390 -18.14 -6.94 23.10
CA LYS A 390 -19.29 -7.31 22.25
C LYS A 390 -19.14 -8.72 21.68
N LEU A 391 -17.93 -9.09 21.25
CA LEU A 391 -17.61 -10.41 20.73
C LEU A 391 -17.88 -11.51 21.77
N ILE A 392 -17.35 -11.33 22.99
CA ILE A 392 -17.55 -12.24 24.12
C ILE A 392 -19.04 -12.31 24.49
N GLY A 393 -19.72 -11.17 24.58
CA GLY A 393 -21.16 -11.11 24.90
C GLY A 393 -22.05 -11.79 23.85
N SER A 394 -21.57 -11.95 22.62
CA SER A 394 -22.26 -12.67 21.53
C SER A 394 -21.91 -14.17 21.45
N ASP A 395 -21.05 -14.66 22.34
CA ASP A 395 -20.50 -16.03 22.35
C ASP A 395 -19.75 -16.43 21.06
N LEU A 396 -19.40 -15.46 20.21
CA LEU A 396 -18.83 -15.75 18.91
C LEU A 396 -17.38 -16.25 19.01
N GLU A 397 -16.59 -15.70 19.93
CA GLU A 397 -15.21 -16.14 20.18
C GLU A 397 -15.18 -17.62 20.60
N HIS A 398 -15.94 -17.97 21.63
CA HIS A 398 -16.00 -19.34 22.14
C HIS A 398 -16.51 -20.32 21.08
N ARG A 399 -17.55 -19.97 20.31
CA ARG A 399 -18.06 -20.79 19.22
C ARG A 399 -17.02 -21.08 18.13
N VAL A 400 -16.22 -20.09 17.73
CA VAL A 400 -15.20 -20.29 16.69
C VAL A 400 -14.06 -21.14 17.23
N VAL A 401 -13.55 -20.81 18.42
CA VAL A 401 -12.42 -21.53 19.05
C VAL A 401 -12.78 -22.99 19.35
N SER A 402 -14.01 -23.26 19.81
CA SER A 402 -14.47 -24.63 20.10
C SER A 402 -14.69 -25.48 18.85
N ARG A 403 -15.12 -24.86 17.75
CA ARG A 403 -15.39 -25.55 16.49
C ARG A 403 -14.12 -25.82 15.67
N GLU A 404 -13.18 -24.89 15.69
CA GLU A 404 -11.94 -24.91 14.91
C GLU A 404 -10.73 -24.66 15.83
N PRO A 405 -10.26 -25.66 16.59
CA PRO A 405 -9.12 -25.49 17.49
C PRO A 405 -7.81 -25.16 16.78
N LYS A 406 -7.74 -25.40 15.45
CA LYS A 406 -6.60 -25.10 14.58
C LYS A 406 -6.83 -23.85 13.72
N TRP A 407 -7.69 -22.94 14.16
CA TRP A 407 -7.95 -21.69 13.46
C TRP A 407 -6.63 -20.92 13.23
N GLU A 408 -6.26 -20.71 11.96
CA GLU A 408 -4.96 -20.14 11.56
C GLU A 408 -4.67 -18.77 12.19
N LEU A 409 -5.69 -18.03 12.60
CA LEU A 409 -5.56 -16.71 13.22
C LEU A 409 -5.60 -16.73 14.76
N LEU A 410 -5.72 -17.90 15.38
CA LEU A 410 -5.92 -18.03 16.83
C LEU A 410 -4.73 -17.47 17.62
N GLU A 411 -3.50 -17.77 17.19
CA GLU A 411 -2.29 -17.28 17.85
C GLU A 411 -2.18 -15.75 17.76
N ILE A 412 -2.40 -15.19 16.57
CA ILE A 412 -2.39 -13.73 16.34
C ILE A 412 -3.49 -13.06 17.17
N TRP A 413 -4.69 -13.65 17.24
CA TRP A 413 -5.78 -13.16 18.07
C TRP A 413 -5.42 -13.11 19.55
N HIS A 414 -4.84 -14.19 20.10
CA HIS A 414 -4.45 -14.24 21.51
C HIS A 414 -3.37 -13.21 21.84
N MET A 415 -2.34 -13.08 21.00
CA MET A 415 -1.31 -12.06 21.16
C MET A 415 -1.90 -10.64 21.13
N LEU A 416 -2.75 -10.35 20.15
CA LEU A 416 -3.42 -9.07 20.02
C LEU A 416 -4.30 -8.76 21.24
N LYS A 417 -5.10 -9.72 21.68
CA LYS A 417 -6.00 -9.58 22.83
C LYS A 417 -5.24 -9.34 24.12
N ALA A 418 -4.18 -10.10 24.38
CA ALA A 418 -3.32 -9.93 25.56
C ALA A 418 -2.67 -8.53 25.59
N SER A 419 -1.99 -8.14 24.50
CA SER A 419 -1.34 -6.83 24.37
C SER A 419 -2.32 -5.66 24.56
N MET A 420 -3.53 -5.76 24.01
CA MET A 420 -4.56 -4.72 24.15
C MET A 420 -5.10 -4.63 25.59
N ILE A 421 -5.24 -5.76 26.29
CA ILE A 421 -5.65 -5.78 27.71
C ILE A 421 -4.55 -5.14 28.58
N ASP A 422 -3.29 -5.51 28.37
CA ASP A 422 -2.16 -4.96 29.12
C ASP A 422 -2.05 -3.45 28.89
N SER A 423 -2.15 -3.01 27.63
CA SER A 423 -2.18 -1.59 27.26
C SER A 423 -3.36 -0.86 27.89
N HIS A 424 -4.56 -1.49 27.93
CA HIS A 424 -5.73 -0.91 28.58
C HIS A 424 -5.54 -0.78 30.09
N HIS A 425 -4.95 -1.79 30.75
CA HIS A 425 -4.65 -1.76 32.17
C HIS A 425 -3.63 -0.66 32.50
N LEU A 426 -2.55 -0.56 31.72
CA LEU A 426 -1.55 0.50 31.86
C LEU A 426 -2.18 1.90 31.71
N LEU A 427 -3.02 2.10 30.68
CA LEU A 427 -3.77 3.35 30.50
C LEU A 427 -4.72 3.63 31.68
N GLY A 428 -5.36 2.59 32.22
CA GLY A 428 -6.19 2.68 33.42
C GLY A 428 -5.37 3.09 34.65
N MET A 429 -4.19 2.51 34.86
CA MET A 429 -3.28 2.88 35.95
C MET A 429 -2.80 4.33 35.81
N LEU A 430 -2.45 4.76 34.60
CA LEU A 430 -2.04 6.14 34.33
C LEU A 430 -3.20 7.13 34.61
N ARG A 431 -4.44 6.79 34.24
CA ARG A 431 -5.65 7.58 34.54
C ARG A 431 -6.03 7.57 36.03
N ARG A 432 -5.90 6.44 36.72
CA ARG A 432 -6.16 6.35 38.18
C ARG A 432 -5.10 7.11 38.97
N LYS A 433 -3.84 7.05 38.53
CA LYS A 433 -2.78 7.91 39.06
C LYS A 433 -3.14 9.38 38.85
N GLN A 434 -3.75 9.77 37.73
CA GLN A 434 -4.30 11.13 37.55
C GLN A 434 -5.28 11.53 38.67
N GLY A 435 -6.16 10.63 39.13
CA GLY A 435 -7.06 10.86 40.28
C GLY A 435 -6.38 10.99 41.65
N LEU A 436 -5.20 10.37 41.81
CA LEU A 436 -4.38 10.39 43.03
C LEU A 436 -3.28 11.48 43.03
N LEU A 437 -3.25 12.32 41.99
CA LEU A 437 -2.13 13.24 41.76
C LEU A 437 -2.00 14.36 42.79
N CYS A 438 -2.98 14.61 43.66
CA CYS A 438 -2.85 15.68 44.64
C CYS A 438 -1.81 15.29 45.70
N ALA A 439 -0.66 15.93 45.66
CA ALA A 439 0.44 15.66 46.59
C ALA A 439 0.15 16.10 48.03
N TYR A 440 -0.86 16.96 48.23
CA TYR A 440 -1.33 17.32 49.55
C TYR A 440 -1.93 16.10 50.26
N LYS A 441 -1.18 15.50 51.21
CA LYS A 441 -1.51 14.26 51.94
C LYS A 441 -2.88 14.26 52.66
N GLN A 442 -3.42 15.43 52.96
CA GLN A 442 -4.72 15.61 53.62
C GLN A 442 -5.79 16.10 52.64
N CYS A 443 -5.55 15.95 51.34
CA CYS A 443 -6.53 16.33 50.33
C CYS A 443 -7.77 15.43 50.49
N PRO A 444 -8.98 16.00 50.65
CA PRO A 444 -10.21 15.22 50.84
C PRO A 444 -10.59 14.38 49.60
N LEU A 445 -9.96 14.64 48.45
CA LEU A 445 -10.10 13.88 47.21
C LEU A 445 -9.05 12.75 47.06
N GLN A 446 -8.05 12.69 47.94
CA GLN A 446 -7.01 11.65 47.91
C GLN A 446 -7.59 10.34 48.43
N GLY A 447 -7.56 9.29 47.59
CA GLY A 447 -8.11 7.96 47.94
C GLY A 447 -9.63 7.80 47.74
N LYS A 448 -10.34 8.81 47.25
CA LYS A 448 -11.79 8.73 46.94
C LYS A 448 -12.08 9.13 45.47
N PRO A 449 -11.79 8.26 44.49
CA PRO A 449 -11.97 8.57 43.07
C PRO A 449 -13.44 8.67 42.62
N ASP A 450 -14.40 8.16 43.41
CA ASP A 450 -15.81 7.98 43.01
C ASP A 450 -16.78 9.07 43.50
N LEU A 451 -16.30 10.18 44.07
CA LEU A 451 -17.19 11.30 44.38
C LEU A 451 -17.73 11.93 43.07
N PRO A 452 -19.06 12.11 42.93
CA PRO A 452 -19.66 12.63 41.71
C PRO A 452 -19.14 14.04 41.45
N LYS A 453 -18.37 14.20 40.38
CA LYS A 453 -17.99 15.53 39.89
C LYS A 453 -19.11 16.05 39.00
N PRO A 454 -19.48 17.34 39.10
CA PRO A 454 -20.39 17.95 38.14
C PRO A 454 -19.83 17.77 36.73
N GLU A 455 -20.70 17.40 35.81
CA GLU A 455 -20.43 16.77 34.50
C GLU A 455 -19.54 17.59 33.53
N ASN A 456 -19.18 18.83 33.90
CA ASN A 456 -18.42 19.77 33.06
C ASN A 456 -17.00 20.14 33.56
N ASP A 457 -16.55 19.68 34.73
CA ASP A 457 -15.24 20.05 35.28
C ASP A 457 -14.24 18.87 35.27
N ARG A 458 -13.53 18.69 34.15
CA ARG A 458 -12.28 17.90 34.17
C ARG A 458 -11.27 18.68 35.03
N PRO A 459 -10.76 18.12 36.15
CA PRO A 459 -9.84 18.86 37.00
C PRO A 459 -8.56 19.19 36.24
N ARG A 460 -8.27 20.48 36.06
CA ARG A 460 -6.92 20.92 35.69
C ARG A 460 -6.04 20.77 36.93
N TYR A 461 -5.19 19.75 36.95
CA TYR A 461 -4.18 19.60 37.98
C TYR A 461 -3.13 20.72 37.85
N LEU A 462 -2.87 21.41 38.95
CA LEU A 462 -1.80 22.39 39.08
C LEU A 462 -0.51 21.66 39.46
N ARG A 463 0.65 22.16 39.05
CA ARG A 463 1.95 21.68 39.53
C ARG A 463 2.67 22.79 40.26
N CYS A 464 3.60 22.44 41.14
CA CYS A 464 4.51 23.42 41.72
C CYS A 464 5.30 24.10 40.59
N SER A 465 5.25 25.43 40.52
CA SER A 465 5.91 26.20 39.46
C SER A 465 7.44 26.09 39.49
N ILE A 466 8.03 25.73 40.64
CA ILE A 466 9.47 25.69 40.86
C ILE A 466 10.08 24.32 40.53
N CYS A 467 9.58 23.24 41.15
CA CYS A 467 10.14 21.88 40.98
C CYS A 467 9.35 21.00 40.00
N GLN A 468 8.10 21.38 39.65
CA GLN A 468 7.20 20.65 38.75
C GLN A 468 6.84 19.21 39.17
N ASP A 469 7.20 18.82 40.39
CA ASP A 469 7.09 17.45 40.90
C ASP A 469 5.69 17.12 41.45
N PRO A 470 5.23 17.73 42.55
CA PRO A 470 3.89 17.48 43.05
C PRO A 470 2.85 18.09 42.11
N ALA A 471 1.77 17.33 41.89
CA ALA A 471 0.56 17.83 41.27
C ALA A 471 -0.50 18.11 42.35
N TYR A 472 -1.47 18.96 42.06
CA TYR A 472 -2.49 19.42 43.01
C TYR A 472 -3.82 19.54 42.30
N CYS A 473 -4.90 19.06 42.91
CA CYS A 473 -6.24 19.17 42.33
C CYS A 473 -6.83 20.59 42.42
N SER A 474 -6.25 21.47 43.23
CA SER A 474 -6.66 22.86 43.38
C SER A 474 -5.52 23.74 43.90
N GLN A 475 -5.63 25.05 43.70
CA GLN A 475 -4.64 26.01 44.21
C GLN A 475 -4.60 26.02 45.74
N THR A 476 -5.73 25.71 46.38
CA THR A 476 -5.84 25.54 47.83
C THR A 476 -5.00 24.37 48.33
N CYS A 477 -5.05 23.21 47.67
CA CYS A 477 -4.21 22.08 48.04
C CYS A 477 -2.73 22.38 47.80
N ALA A 478 -2.38 23.07 46.71
CA ALA A 478 -1.03 23.51 46.44
C ALA A 478 -0.48 24.43 47.54
N LYS A 479 -1.26 25.43 47.97
CA LYS A 479 -0.88 26.35 49.05
C LYS A 479 -0.72 25.64 50.39
N LYS A 480 -1.62 24.71 50.71
CA LYS A 480 -1.57 23.94 51.96
C LYS A 480 -0.35 23.02 52.02
N ASP A 481 -0.10 22.27 50.95
CA ASP A 481 1.07 21.40 50.84
C ASP A 481 2.39 22.19 50.83
N TRP A 482 2.41 23.34 50.14
CA TRP A 482 3.53 24.28 50.17
C TRP A 482 3.87 24.71 51.60
N ALA A 483 2.87 25.12 52.38
CA ALA A 483 3.06 25.57 53.75
C ALA A 483 3.46 24.44 54.72
N LEU A 484 3.00 23.21 54.47
CA LEU A 484 3.19 22.08 55.38
C LEU A 484 4.53 21.37 55.22
N GLU A 485 4.93 21.02 54.00
CA GLU A 485 6.07 20.11 53.80
C GLU A 485 6.83 20.41 52.49
N HIS A 486 6.12 20.86 51.45
CA HIS A 486 6.76 20.99 50.14
C HIS A 486 7.76 22.15 50.06
N ARG A 487 7.58 23.25 50.81
CA ARG A 487 8.52 24.39 50.80
C ARG A 487 9.96 23.99 51.15
N GLU A 488 10.12 23.09 52.12
CA GLU A 488 11.45 22.64 52.60
C GLU A 488 12.12 21.72 51.58
N ASN A 489 11.34 20.87 50.93
CA ASN A 489 11.84 19.90 49.96
C ASN A 489 11.87 20.41 48.52
N CYS A 490 11.21 21.55 48.21
CA CYS A 490 11.06 22.03 46.83
C CYS A 490 12.40 22.30 46.16
N LYS A 491 13.35 22.91 46.89
CA LYS A 491 14.69 23.21 46.37
C LYS A 491 15.49 21.92 46.09
N TYR A 492 15.47 20.98 47.05
CA TYR A 492 16.10 19.67 46.88
C TYR A 492 15.47 18.89 45.73
N LEU A 493 14.14 18.81 45.64
CA LEU A 493 13.44 18.14 44.54
C LEU A 493 13.72 18.79 43.19
N ALA A 494 13.80 20.13 43.14
CA ALA A 494 14.17 20.86 41.93
C ALA A 494 15.62 20.59 41.50
N GLU A 495 16.55 20.32 42.42
CA GLU A 495 17.94 19.95 42.14
C GLU A 495 18.09 18.44 41.82
N TYR A 496 17.39 17.58 42.57
CA TYR A 496 17.32 16.14 42.36
C TYR A 496 16.72 15.80 40.99
N LEU A 497 15.59 16.41 40.62
CA LEU A 497 14.99 16.26 39.29
C LEU A 497 15.77 16.98 38.18
N LYS A 498 16.75 17.83 38.50
CA LYS A 498 17.74 18.27 37.50
C LYS A 498 18.83 17.22 37.27
N GLY A 499 19.18 16.43 38.28
CA GLY A 499 20.20 15.39 38.21
C GLY A 499 19.70 13.98 37.84
N HIS A 500 18.43 13.66 38.09
CA HIS A 500 17.85 12.30 38.01
C HIS A 500 16.56 12.25 37.18
N LYS A 501 16.52 12.89 36.00
CA LYS A 501 15.46 12.59 35.02
C LYS A 501 15.69 11.20 34.45
N VAL A 502 15.26 10.18 35.19
CA VAL A 502 15.00 8.85 34.64
C VAL A 502 13.87 9.03 33.64
N PHE A 503 14.24 9.12 32.37
CA PHE A 503 13.29 8.89 31.29
C PHE A 503 12.88 7.43 31.38
N TYR A 504 11.60 7.17 31.65
CA TYR A 504 11.00 5.92 31.19
C TYR A 504 10.99 6.00 29.66
N CYS A 505 12.12 5.65 29.06
CA CYS A 505 12.16 5.28 27.66
C CYS A 505 11.39 3.96 27.58
N LEU A 506 10.09 4.05 27.29
CA LEU A 506 9.41 2.93 26.66
C LEU A 506 10.15 2.76 25.34
N THR A 507 11.07 1.80 25.30
CA THR A 507 11.74 1.37 24.08
C THR A 507 10.67 0.75 23.19
N LEU A 508 9.95 1.59 22.47
CA LEU A 508 9.15 1.22 21.32
C LEU A 508 10.15 0.69 20.28
N LYS A 509 10.33 -0.63 20.23
CA LYS A 509 10.83 -1.29 19.02
C LYS A 509 9.76 -1.10 17.94
N LEU A 510 9.73 0.08 17.33
CA LEU A 510 9.09 0.24 16.03
C LEU A 510 9.88 -0.64 15.05
N PRO A 511 9.22 -1.46 14.22
CA PRO A 511 9.93 -2.15 13.15
C PRO A 511 10.54 -1.07 12.24
N LEU A 512 11.86 -1.05 12.14
CA LEU A 512 12.64 -0.10 11.35
C LEU A 512 12.50 -0.34 9.83
N ASP A 513 11.68 -1.31 9.42
CA ASP A 513 11.71 -1.93 8.08
C ASP A 513 10.76 -1.29 7.07
N SER A 514 10.61 0.03 7.06
CA SER A 514 9.99 0.71 5.93
C SER A 514 10.36 2.19 5.93
N PRO A 515 10.76 2.80 4.79
CA PRO A 515 10.83 4.25 4.66
C PRO A 515 9.40 4.80 4.59
N ARG A 516 8.58 4.55 5.61
CA ARG A 516 7.21 5.07 5.73
C ARG A 516 7.32 6.49 6.21
N MET A 517 7.11 7.43 5.29
CA MET A 517 6.84 8.81 5.66
C MET A 517 5.69 8.84 6.65
N LEU A 518 5.97 9.24 7.89
CA LEU A 518 4.95 9.68 8.82
C LEU A 518 4.24 10.88 8.19
N SER A 519 3.05 10.68 7.62
CA SER A 519 2.20 11.74 7.08
C SER A 519 1.46 12.49 8.21
N HIS A 520 2.12 12.70 9.35
CA HIS A 520 1.58 13.40 10.49
C HIS A 520 2.29 14.75 10.62
N ARG A 521 1.61 15.74 11.20
CA ARG A 521 2.28 16.97 11.64
C ARG A 521 3.25 16.56 12.75
N VAL A 522 4.53 16.58 12.43
CA VAL A 522 5.59 16.38 13.42
C VAL A 522 5.93 17.75 13.97
N VAL A 523 5.75 17.94 15.27
CA VAL A 523 6.35 19.09 15.94
C VAL A 523 7.79 18.69 16.24
N VAL A 524 8.68 19.15 15.37
CA VAL A 524 10.13 19.01 15.56
C VAL A 524 10.58 20.19 16.41
N ILE A 525 11.01 19.92 17.63
CA ILE A 525 11.58 20.94 18.50
C ILE A 525 13.10 20.86 18.33
N ASN A 526 13.61 21.71 17.43
CA ASN A 526 15.04 21.88 17.22
C ASN A 526 15.56 22.96 18.19
N PHE A 527 16.53 22.60 19.04
CA PHE A 527 17.12 23.51 20.02
C PHE A 527 18.29 24.35 19.47
N GLY A 528 18.51 24.38 18.15
CA GLY A 528 19.57 25.13 17.46
C GLY A 528 19.47 26.66 17.54
N ASN A 529 20.64 27.32 17.44
CA ASN A 529 20.93 28.73 17.73
C ASN A 529 20.05 29.77 17.01
N ARG A 530 19.55 30.76 17.78
CA ARG A 530 19.34 32.14 17.29
C ARG A 530 20.26 33.07 18.09
N GLN A 531 21.13 33.81 17.41
CA GLN A 531 21.87 34.92 18.02
C GLN A 531 20.91 36.08 18.39
N PRO A 532 21.22 36.88 19.42
CA PRO A 532 20.37 37.96 19.89
C PRO A 532 20.80 39.31 19.28
N SER A 533 20.03 39.83 18.32
CA SER A 533 19.93 41.29 18.13
C SER A 533 18.72 41.66 17.26
N VAL A 534 18.02 42.70 17.69
CA VAL A 534 16.80 43.36 17.18
C VAL A 534 15.48 42.86 17.80
N PRO A 535 14.78 43.71 18.58
CA PRO A 535 13.46 43.40 19.11
C PRO A 535 12.38 43.65 18.04
N ILE A 536 11.57 42.62 17.75
CA ILE A 536 10.33 42.75 16.98
C ILE A 536 9.17 42.44 17.95
N PRO A 537 8.09 43.24 17.99
CA PRO A 537 6.98 43.04 18.92
C PRO A 537 6.15 41.78 18.59
N PRO A 538 5.37 41.26 19.56
CA PRO A 538 4.75 39.95 19.44
C PRO A 538 3.61 39.97 18.44
N THR A 539 3.86 39.46 17.24
CA THR A 539 2.82 38.91 16.37
C THR A 539 3.13 37.45 16.14
N PHE A 540 2.23 36.59 16.61
CA PHE A 540 2.23 35.16 16.31
C PHE A 540 2.02 34.97 14.80
N SER A 541 3.11 34.87 14.04
CA SER A 541 3.04 34.32 12.68
C SER A 541 3.19 32.80 12.79
N GLN A 542 2.11 32.06 12.55
CA GLN A 542 2.15 30.62 12.28
C GLN A 542 3.02 30.38 11.03
N GLN A 543 4.30 30.10 11.21
CA GLN A 543 5.12 29.58 10.12
C GLN A 543 4.81 28.09 9.96
N ARG A 544 4.01 27.76 8.94
CA ARG A 544 3.77 26.39 8.48
C ARG A 544 5.05 25.86 7.84
N CYS A 545 5.85 25.09 8.57
CA CYS A 545 6.90 24.29 7.96
C CYS A 545 6.32 22.96 7.48
N ALA A 546 6.20 22.78 6.16
CA ALA A 546 5.99 21.47 5.57
C ALA A 546 7.34 20.76 5.51
N VAL A 547 7.63 19.87 6.48
CA VAL A 547 8.83 19.04 6.44
C VAL A 547 8.60 17.95 5.40
N LYS A 548 9.17 18.14 4.19
CA LYS A 548 8.98 17.20 3.07
C LYS A 548 9.97 16.03 3.13
N ARG A 549 11.10 16.14 3.83
CA ARG A 549 12.07 15.05 4.02
C ARG A 549 12.76 15.16 5.39
N LEU A 550 12.88 14.03 6.12
CA LEU A 550 13.60 13.94 7.41
C LEU A 550 15.08 14.32 7.32
N LYS A 551 15.65 14.38 6.11
CA LYS A 551 17.06 14.68 5.81
C LYS A 551 17.37 16.19 5.71
N GLU A 552 16.36 17.06 5.70
CA GLU A 552 16.54 18.53 5.58
C GLU A 552 16.89 19.21 6.92
N ILE A 553 17.11 18.44 7.98
CA ILE A 553 17.51 18.94 9.29
C ILE A 553 19.04 18.86 9.40
N VAL A 554 19.74 19.90 8.95
CA VAL A 554 21.18 20.07 9.20
C VAL A 554 21.38 20.54 10.64
N LEU A 555 22.15 19.79 11.44
CA LEU A 555 22.48 20.08 12.83
C LEU A 555 23.92 20.62 12.93
N ASP A 556 24.08 21.86 13.41
CA ASP A 556 25.35 22.39 13.92
C ASP A 556 25.40 22.21 15.45
N THR A 557 26.44 21.55 15.94
CA THR A 557 26.48 20.88 17.24
C THR A 557 27.62 21.36 18.12
N THR A 558 27.74 22.65 18.44
CA THR A 558 28.65 23.07 19.51
C THR A 558 28.11 24.19 20.42
N ARG A 559 27.95 23.83 21.71
CA ARG A 559 27.81 24.67 22.92
C ARG A 559 26.40 25.20 23.26
N TRP A 560 25.85 24.83 24.42
CA TRP A 560 25.16 25.75 25.38
C TRP A 560 24.69 25.12 26.71
N ARG A 561 24.42 25.98 27.70
CA ARG A 561 23.81 25.71 29.03
C ARG A 561 22.30 25.99 29.01
N TRP A 562 21.55 25.27 29.85
CA TRP A 562 20.08 25.30 29.94
C TRP A 562 19.51 26.66 30.39
N HIS A 563 18.60 27.24 29.60
CA HIS A 563 17.72 28.36 30.00
C HIS A 563 16.30 27.87 30.29
N LYS A 564 15.67 28.38 31.37
CA LYS A 564 14.34 28.00 31.88
C LYS A 564 13.19 28.18 30.89
N ASP A 565 13.32 29.11 29.94
CA ASP A 565 12.18 29.61 29.17
C ASP A 565 11.79 28.66 28.02
N LYS A 566 12.76 27.89 27.47
CA LYS A 566 12.51 26.91 26.39
C LYS A 566 11.78 25.63 26.85
N LEU A 567 11.63 25.44 28.16
CA LEU A 567 10.97 24.27 28.76
C LEU A 567 9.44 24.44 28.78
N VAL A 568 8.97 25.69 28.83
CA VAL A 568 7.56 26.06 28.69
C VAL A 568 7.09 25.77 27.27
N ASP A 569 7.88 26.12 26.26
CA ASP A 569 7.59 25.86 24.85
C ASP A 569 7.43 24.36 24.53
N LEU A 570 8.23 23.48 25.16
CA LEU A 570 8.12 22.03 25.01
C LEU A 570 6.84 21.48 25.66
N CYS A 571 6.49 21.95 26.85
CA CYS A 571 5.27 21.53 27.53
C CYS A 571 4.01 22.00 26.78
N ASP A 572 4.03 23.21 26.23
CA ASP A 572 2.92 23.72 25.41
C ASP A 572 2.84 23.00 24.06
N ALA A 573 3.98 22.68 23.43
CA ALA A 573 4.03 21.86 22.22
C ALA A 573 3.48 20.43 22.43
N VAL A 574 3.81 19.78 23.55
CA VAL A 574 3.25 18.46 23.92
C VAL A 574 1.75 18.54 24.19
N ARG A 575 1.29 19.66 24.77
CA ARG A 575 -0.13 19.89 25.07
C ARG A 575 -0.93 20.10 23.78
N VAL A 576 -0.41 20.90 22.85
CA VAL A 576 -0.98 21.12 21.51
C VAL A 576 -0.96 19.82 20.70
N ALA A 577 0.13 19.05 20.78
CA ALA A 577 0.23 17.77 20.10
C ALA A 577 -0.77 16.72 20.63
N HIS A 578 -1.05 16.72 21.94
CA HIS A 578 -2.04 15.84 22.53
C HIS A 578 -3.47 16.18 22.07
N THR A 579 -3.79 17.46 21.88
CA THR A 579 -5.12 17.89 21.43
C THR A 579 -5.33 17.74 19.93
N GLU A 580 -4.28 17.78 19.12
CA GLU A 580 -4.35 17.77 17.65
C GLU A 580 -3.85 16.47 17.00
N GLU A 581 -3.69 15.39 17.77
CA GLU A 581 -3.18 14.09 17.29
C GLU A 581 -1.82 14.19 16.56
N MET A 582 -0.89 15.00 17.08
CA MET A 582 0.47 15.16 16.51
C MET A 582 1.48 14.21 17.17
N VAL A 583 2.54 13.87 16.43
CA VAL A 583 3.72 13.17 16.96
C VAL A 583 4.76 14.21 17.37
N VAL A 584 5.15 14.22 18.64
CA VAL A 584 6.26 15.06 19.12
C VAL A 584 7.55 14.26 19.05
N VAL A 585 8.50 14.72 18.25
CA VAL A 585 9.85 14.15 18.20
C VAL A 585 10.80 15.15 18.84
N GLY A 586 11.25 14.83 20.06
CA GLY A 586 12.25 15.62 20.76
C GLY A 586 13.64 15.05 20.50
N PHE A 587 14.54 15.85 19.95
CA PHE A 587 15.95 15.49 19.81
C PHE A 587 16.69 15.88 21.10
N PHE A 588 17.28 14.88 21.77
CA PHE A 588 18.10 15.08 22.96
C PHE A 588 19.53 14.59 22.67
N PRO A 589 20.57 15.42 22.82
CA PRO A 589 21.94 14.96 22.60
C PRO A 589 22.37 14.01 23.72
N SER A 590 22.89 12.83 23.34
CA SER A 590 23.65 11.97 24.24
C SER A 590 25.06 12.52 24.42
N THR A 591 25.55 12.50 25.66
CA THR A 591 26.95 12.78 26.01
C THR A 591 27.79 11.50 25.92
N ILE A 592 29.03 11.59 25.42
CA ILE A 592 30.25 10.98 26.00
C ILE A 592 31.51 11.48 25.24
N GLY A 593 32.59 11.70 26.00
CA GLY A 593 33.97 11.40 25.58
C GLY A 593 34.75 12.57 24.97
N GLY A 594 35.58 13.24 25.78
CA GLY A 594 36.45 14.31 25.33
C GLY A 594 37.70 13.84 24.58
N ALA A 595 38.13 14.65 23.61
CA ALA A 595 39.53 14.89 23.29
C ALA A 595 39.64 16.29 22.65
N GLN A 596 40.56 17.10 23.17
CA GLN A 596 40.92 18.43 22.64
C GLN A 596 41.87 18.28 21.46
N THR A 597 41.72 19.11 20.42
CA THR A 597 42.79 20.00 19.92
C THR A 597 42.27 21.01 18.88
N THR A 598 42.95 22.14 18.82
CA THR A 598 42.60 23.46 18.25
C THR A 598 43.17 23.72 16.84
N THR A 599 42.34 24.25 15.91
CA THR A 599 42.57 25.23 14.77
C THR A 599 43.76 25.09 13.77
N PRO A 600 43.79 25.75 12.58
CA PRO A 600 42.77 26.49 11.80
C PRO A 600 42.69 26.17 10.27
N LEU A 601 41.69 26.78 9.62
CA LEU A 601 41.33 26.93 8.19
C LEU A 601 42.38 26.63 7.09
N LEU A 602 42.03 25.72 6.17
CA LEU A 602 42.58 25.51 4.81
C LEU A 602 41.44 25.09 3.84
N PRO A 603 41.61 25.26 2.50
CA PRO A 603 40.53 25.26 1.48
C PRO A 603 39.98 23.84 1.24
N PRO A 604 38.89 23.64 0.46
CA PRO A 604 38.07 22.43 0.56
C PRO A 604 38.91 21.21 0.16
N ALA A 605 39.27 20.42 1.16
CA ALA A 605 39.85 19.11 0.94
C ALA A 605 38.79 18.26 0.26
N THR A 606 39.15 17.65 -0.88
CA THR A 606 38.51 16.43 -1.37
C THR A 606 38.26 15.52 -0.17
N THR A 607 36.99 15.35 0.20
CA THR A 607 36.58 14.56 1.35
C THR A 607 37.00 13.12 1.09
N VAL A 608 38.16 12.72 1.60
CA VAL A 608 38.64 11.35 1.48
C VAL A 608 37.67 10.48 2.28
N MET A 609 37.07 9.48 1.62
CA MET A 609 36.13 8.59 2.28
C MET A 609 36.86 7.84 3.41
N PRO A 610 36.37 7.89 4.68
CA PRO A 610 37.09 7.34 5.83
C PRO A 610 37.49 5.87 5.65
N PHE A 611 36.60 5.08 5.03
CA PHE A 611 36.84 3.66 4.76
C PHE A 611 38.07 3.39 3.87
N SER A 612 38.36 4.27 2.90
CA SER A 612 39.51 4.09 2.01
C SER A 612 40.86 4.21 2.73
N THR A 613 40.91 4.99 3.81
CA THR A 613 42.12 5.20 4.62
C THR A 613 42.23 4.24 5.79
N ASP A 614 41.11 3.69 6.25
CA ASP A 614 41.09 2.80 7.40
C ASP A 614 41.78 1.45 7.08
N THR A 615 42.39 0.86 8.11
CA THR A 615 43.10 -0.42 8.04
C THR A 615 42.38 -1.55 8.77
N SER A 616 41.31 -1.25 9.50
CA SER A 616 40.49 -2.20 10.26
C SER A 616 39.07 -1.66 10.49
N TRP A 617 38.14 -2.51 10.90
CA TRP A 617 36.79 -2.08 11.27
C TRP A 617 36.80 -1.14 12.49
N PRO A 618 35.94 -0.12 12.55
CA PRO A 618 35.76 0.70 13.75
C PRO A 618 35.21 -0.12 14.93
N ASP A 619 35.71 0.11 16.15
CA ASP A 619 35.28 -0.60 17.36
C ASP A 619 33.77 -0.55 17.60
N GLY A 620 33.14 0.59 17.27
CA GLY A 620 31.69 0.74 17.39
C GLY A 620 30.91 -0.20 16.46
N LEU A 621 31.43 -0.51 15.29
CA LEU A 621 30.82 -1.47 14.37
C LEU A 621 30.96 -2.89 14.92
N LEU A 622 32.13 -3.27 15.42
CA LEU A 622 32.35 -4.57 16.08
C LEU A 622 31.40 -4.76 17.28
N THR A 623 31.28 -3.73 18.11
CA THR A 623 30.37 -3.73 19.28
C THR A 623 28.92 -3.99 18.89
N ILE A 624 28.43 -3.39 17.80
CA ILE A 624 27.05 -3.60 17.32
C ILE A 624 26.82 -5.07 16.94
N PHE A 625 27.77 -5.69 16.24
CA PHE A 625 27.66 -7.09 15.87
C PHE A 625 27.73 -8.02 17.10
N ASP A 626 28.57 -7.71 18.09
CA ASP A 626 28.66 -8.50 19.32
C ASP A 626 27.37 -8.44 20.14
N VAL A 627 26.72 -7.27 20.22
CA VAL A 627 25.39 -7.13 20.84
C VAL A 627 24.36 -8.01 20.12
N CYS A 628 24.33 -7.98 18.78
CA CYS A 628 23.39 -8.79 18.00
C CYS A 628 23.65 -10.30 18.09
N ARG A 629 24.91 -10.73 18.26
CA ARG A 629 25.26 -12.14 18.51
C ARG A 629 24.74 -12.63 19.87
N GLN A 630 24.74 -11.76 20.88
CA GLN A 630 24.30 -12.09 22.24
C GLN A 630 22.76 -12.13 22.39
N GLU A 631 22.01 -11.53 21.47
CA GLU A 631 20.54 -11.64 21.46
C GLU A 631 20.11 -13.07 21.08
N LEU A 632 19.60 -13.83 22.05
CA LEU A 632 19.13 -15.22 21.88
C LEU A 632 17.81 -15.36 21.08
N GLN A 633 17.20 -14.26 20.63
CA GLN A 633 15.96 -14.32 19.87
C GLN A 633 16.24 -14.69 18.40
N LEU A 634 15.54 -15.72 17.91
CA LEU A 634 15.59 -16.21 16.52
C LEU A 634 14.88 -15.25 15.54
N LEU A 635 15.18 -13.96 15.60
CA LEU A 635 14.69 -13.00 14.61
C LEU A 635 15.54 -13.15 13.34
N GLU A 636 14.92 -13.59 12.25
CA GLU A 636 15.59 -13.78 10.94
C GLU A 636 16.32 -12.51 10.45
N ASN A 637 15.90 -11.33 10.94
CA ASN A 637 16.44 -10.03 10.54
C ASN A 637 17.45 -9.42 11.53
N ARG A 638 17.93 -10.15 12.56
CA ARG A 638 18.79 -9.56 13.61
C ARG A 638 20.07 -8.90 13.10
N TYR A 639 20.61 -9.40 11.98
CA TYR A 639 21.83 -8.87 11.37
C TYR A 639 21.58 -7.75 10.34
N CYS A 640 20.33 -7.48 9.95
CA CYS A 640 20.03 -6.46 8.93
C CYS A 640 20.47 -5.05 9.34
N GLY A 641 20.18 -4.64 10.57
CA GLY A 641 20.62 -3.33 11.10
C GLY A 641 22.14 -3.15 11.10
N PRO A 642 22.91 -4.08 11.71
CA PRO A 642 24.38 -4.07 11.66
C PRO A 642 24.96 -3.99 10.24
N TYR A 643 24.45 -4.81 9.31
CA TYR A 643 24.94 -4.78 7.92
C TYR A 643 24.57 -3.51 7.18
N ASN A 644 23.38 -2.94 7.41
CA ASN A 644 23.03 -1.64 6.84
C ASN A 644 24.01 -0.55 7.30
N LYS A 645 24.39 -0.58 8.59
CA LYS A 645 25.40 0.34 9.14
C LYS A 645 26.79 0.09 8.53
N LEU A 646 27.20 -1.17 8.35
CA LEU A 646 28.47 -1.56 7.74
C LEU A 646 28.57 -1.08 6.29
N LEU A 647 27.55 -1.35 5.46
CA LEU A 647 27.53 -0.92 4.07
C LEU A 647 27.48 0.61 3.95
N THR A 648 26.70 1.29 4.80
CA THR A 648 26.68 2.76 4.83
C THR A 648 28.05 3.35 5.17
N TYR A 649 28.79 2.71 6.07
CA TYR A 649 30.16 3.12 6.39
C TYR A 649 31.12 2.88 5.21
N CYS A 650 31.00 1.75 4.51
CA CYS A 650 31.84 1.41 3.35
C CYS A 650 31.69 2.41 2.19
N PHE A 651 30.45 2.81 1.87
CA PHE A 651 30.15 3.70 0.74
C PHE A 651 30.10 5.19 1.12
N GLY A 652 30.47 5.52 2.36
CA GLY A 652 30.55 6.88 2.89
C GLY A 652 29.18 7.46 3.24
N PRO A 653 28.91 7.84 4.51
CA PRO A 653 27.64 8.46 4.89
C PRO A 653 27.38 9.81 4.21
N ASP A 654 28.45 10.47 3.76
CA ASP A 654 28.42 11.80 3.13
C ASP A 654 28.51 11.74 1.59
N SER A 655 28.63 10.55 1.00
CA SER A 655 28.63 10.36 -0.45
C SER A 655 27.21 10.38 -0.99
N PHE A 656 26.99 11.11 -2.09
CA PHE A 656 25.75 11.07 -2.86
C PHE A 656 25.85 10.15 -4.10
N ASP A 657 27.02 9.56 -4.33
CA ASP A 657 27.25 8.68 -5.49
C ASP A 657 26.61 7.30 -5.30
N PHE A 658 26.41 6.90 -4.05
CA PHE A 658 25.83 5.61 -3.69
C PHE A 658 24.86 5.74 -2.52
N PHE A 659 23.87 4.84 -2.45
CA PHE A 659 23.04 4.68 -1.26
C PHE A 659 22.66 3.22 -1.03
N VAL A 660 22.48 2.86 0.24
CA VAL A 660 22.05 1.52 0.66
C VAL A 660 20.53 1.55 0.86
N ALA A 661 19.82 0.58 0.28
CA ALA A 661 18.39 0.43 0.49
C ALA A 661 18.02 -1.04 0.78
N PRO A 662 17.18 -1.30 1.80
CA PRO A 662 16.59 -2.61 1.99
C PRO A 662 15.59 -2.90 0.87
N GLN A 663 15.67 -4.11 0.34
CA GLN A 663 14.76 -4.62 -0.67
C GLN A 663 13.99 -5.81 -0.10
N THR A 664 12.69 -5.81 -0.36
CA THR A 664 11.81 -6.96 -0.15
C THR A 664 11.42 -7.47 -1.52
N LEU A 665 11.47 -8.78 -1.73
CA LEU A 665 10.91 -9.34 -2.95
C LEU A 665 9.44 -8.96 -3.08
N SER A 666 9.08 -8.40 -4.23
CA SER A 666 7.69 -8.40 -4.66
C SER A 666 7.25 -9.86 -4.76
N MET A 667 6.17 -10.21 -4.08
CA MET A 667 5.68 -11.59 -3.90
C MET A 667 5.26 -12.31 -5.20
N GLU A 668 5.48 -11.71 -6.36
CA GLU A 668 4.95 -12.16 -7.66
C GLU A 668 5.70 -13.39 -8.23
N PHE A 669 6.91 -13.71 -7.75
CA PHE A 669 7.77 -14.72 -8.39
C PHE A 669 7.91 -16.08 -7.66
N PHE A 670 7.28 -16.29 -6.50
CA PHE A 670 7.46 -17.58 -5.79
C PHE A 670 6.30 -18.57 -5.94
N PRO A 671 6.60 -19.83 -6.34
CA PRO A 671 5.65 -20.91 -6.19
C PRO A 671 5.40 -21.19 -4.69
N ARG A 672 4.13 -20.98 -4.30
CA ARG A 672 3.32 -21.37 -3.12
C ARG A 672 3.91 -21.98 -1.82
N ASP A 673 5.16 -22.43 -1.71
CA ASP A 673 5.55 -23.39 -0.66
C ASP A 673 6.68 -22.97 0.31
N ALA A 674 7.19 -21.74 0.32
CA ALA A 674 7.95 -21.25 1.48
C ALA A 674 7.97 -19.72 1.58
N ILE A 675 7.34 -19.18 2.63
CA ILE A 675 7.47 -17.78 3.04
C ILE A 675 8.85 -17.64 3.67
N ASP A 676 9.83 -17.22 2.88
CA ASP A 676 11.08 -16.68 3.40
C ASP A 676 11.07 -15.19 3.01
N SER A 677 10.42 -14.37 3.84
CA SER A 677 10.37 -12.92 3.66
C SER A 677 11.73 -12.33 4.05
N THR A 678 12.76 -12.66 3.27
CA THR A 678 14.11 -12.19 3.55
C THR A 678 14.27 -10.77 3.04
N VAL A 679 14.55 -9.85 3.95
CA VAL A 679 15.06 -8.53 3.60
C VAL A 679 16.53 -8.70 3.19
N PHE A 680 16.87 -8.20 2.01
CA PHE A 680 18.27 -8.11 1.55
C PHE A 680 18.61 -6.65 1.29
N LEU A 681 19.90 -6.30 1.36
CA LEU A 681 20.35 -4.93 1.14
C LEU A 681 20.92 -4.81 -0.27
N VAL A 682 20.63 -3.70 -0.93
CA VAL A 682 21.22 -3.36 -2.23
C VAL A 682 21.87 -1.99 -2.13
N VAL A 683 23.09 -1.88 -2.67
CA VAL A 683 23.74 -0.60 -2.89
C VAL A 683 23.45 -0.17 -4.31
N PHE A 684 22.87 1.01 -4.45
CA PHE A 684 22.55 1.63 -5.72
C PHE A 684 23.50 2.78 -6.01
N ASP A 685 23.76 3.04 -7.29
CA ASP A 685 24.38 4.28 -7.73
C ASP A 685 23.38 5.46 -7.67
N ALA A 686 23.86 6.67 -8.01
CA ALA A 686 23.04 7.88 -8.07
C ALA A 686 21.84 7.80 -9.04
N HIS A 687 21.83 6.84 -9.97
CA HIS A 687 20.75 6.60 -10.94
C HIS A 687 19.84 5.44 -10.54
N HIS A 688 19.93 4.95 -9.30
CA HIS A 688 19.12 3.85 -8.79
C HIS A 688 19.40 2.51 -9.52
N ARG A 689 20.64 2.27 -9.97
CA ARG A 689 21.07 1.01 -10.58
C ARG A 689 21.94 0.20 -9.61
N PRO A 690 21.74 -1.14 -9.52
CA PRO A 690 22.40 -1.95 -8.49
C PRO A 690 23.90 -2.12 -8.78
N VAL A 691 24.75 -1.95 -7.76
CA VAL A 691 26.21 -2.18 -7.84
C VAL A 691 26.72 -3.23 -6.84
N LEU A 692 25.97 -3.49 -5.76
CA LEU A 692 26.26 -4.53 -4.77
C LEU A 692 24.95 -5.07 -4.20
N ILE A 693 24.85 -6.39 -4.06
CA ILE A 693 23.75 -7.09 -3.40
C ILE A 693 24.27 -7.76 -2.13
N ALA A 694 23.53 -7.69 -1.03
CA ALA A 694 23.87 -8.38 0.22
C ALA A 694 22.66 -9.14 0.77
N GLU A 695 22.71 -10.47 0.70
CA GLU A 695 21.70 -11.37 1.26
C GLU A 695 22.15 -11.79 2.66
N ILE A 696 21.31 -11.54 3.67
CA ILE A 696 21.66 -11.69 5.08
C ILE A 696 20.76 -12.76 5.71
N LYS A 697 21.38 -13.74 6.35
CA LYS A 697 20.73 -14.83 7.07
C LYS A 697 21.33 -15.01 8.46
N ASP A 698 20.66 -15.82 9.26
CA ASP A 698 21.08 -16.17 10.60
C ASP A 698 22.35 -17.05 10.61
N ASP A 699 23.20 -16.94 11.64
CA ASP A 699 24.40 -17.80 11.77
C ASP A 699 24.05 -19.29 11.87
N GLY A 700 22.86 -19.66 12.37
CA GLY A 700 22.40 -21.04 12.43
C GLY A 700 22.31 -21.74 11.07
N TRP A 701 22.26 -20.98 9.97
CA TRP A 701 22.25 -21.51 8.60
C TRP A 701 23.58 -22.17 8.23
N ILE A 702 24.70 -21.72 8.79
CA ILE A 702 26.03 -22.23 8.43
C ILE A 702 26.19 -23.72 8.72
N ASN A 703 25.45 -24.25 9.69
CA ASN A 703 25.57 -25.62 10.17
C ASN A 703 24.68 -26.62 9.42
N LYS A 704 23.82 -26.16 8.50
CA LYS A 704 22.82 -26.99 7.81
C LYS A 704 23.01 -26.94 6.30
N ALA A 705 23.24 -28.11 5.69
CA ALA A 705 23.57 -28.23 4.27
C ALA A 705 22.45 -27.73 3.34
N ASP A 706 21.21 -27.99 3.71
CA ASP A 706 20.00 -27.51 3.03
C ASP A 706 19.87 -25.99 3.09
N LEU A 707 20.16 -25.37 4.23
CA LEU A 707 20.12 -23.91 4.37
C LEU A 707 21.27 -23.23 3.62
N ARG A 708 22.48 -23.80 3.62
CA ARG A 708 23.59 -23.33 2.77
C ARG A 708 23.24 -23.39 1.28
N PHE A 709 22.64 -24.49 0.83
CA PHE A 709 22.17 -24.60 -0.56
C PHE A 709 21.07 -23.59 -0.87
N LYS A 710 20.12 -23.38 0.04
CA LYS A 710 19.06 -22.38 -0.10
C LYS A 710 19.64 -20.96 -0.23
N ALA A 711 20.64 -20.61 0.59
CA ALA A 711 21.32 -19.32 0.51
C ALA A 711 22.06 -19.10 -0.83
N ASP A 712 22.72 -20.14 -1.36
CA ASP A 712 23.35 -20.08 -2.69
C ASP A 712 22.33 -19.84 -3.80
N ASN A 713 21.22 -20.58 -3.78
CA ASN A 713 20.13 -20.42 -4.76
C ASN A 713 19.50 -19.03 -4.68
N GLN A 714 19.20 -18.54 -3.47
CA GLN A 714 18.63 -17.21 -3.27
C GLN A 714 19.54 -16.12 -3.86
N MET A 715 20.85 -16.20 -3.61
CA MET A 715 21.81 -15.26 -4.19
C MET A 715 21.78 -15.26 -5.72
N ARG A 716 21.74 -16.44 -6.37
CA ARG A 716 21.70 -16.54 -7.84
C ARG A 716 20.39 -16.00 -8.42
N GLN A 717 19.27 -16.26 -7.75
CA GLN A 717 18.00 -15.64 -8.13
C GLN A 717 18.07 -14.10 -8.08
N ARG A 718 18.87 -13.52 -7.18
CA ARG A 718 19.11 -12.06 -7.18
C ARG A 718 19.82 -11.60 -8.45
N TYR A 719 20.86 -12.32 -8.86
CA TYR A 719 21.57 -12.04 -10.10
C TYR A 719 20.65 -12.14 -11.31
N ASP A 720 19.80 -13.16 -11.40
CA ASP A 720 18.84 -13.29 -12.50
C ASP A 720 17.97 -12.03 -12.66
N SER A 721 17.62 -11.39 -11.54
CA SER A 721 16.78 -10.18 -11.53
C SER A 721 17.51 -8.86 -11.69
N MET A 722 18.79 -8.77 -11.30
CA MET A 722 19.50 -7.48 -11.15
C MET A 722 20.76 -7.34 -12.01
N LEU A 723 21.31 -8.43 -12.56
CA LEU A 723 22.58 -8.39 -13.27
C LEU A 723 22.52 -7.52 -14.53
N GLY A 724 21.41 -7.57 -15.27
CA GLY A 724 21.21 -6.77 -16.49
C GLY A 724 21.08 -5.26 -16.26
N ASP A 725 20.71 -4.86 -15.04
CA ASP A 725 20.55 -3.45 -14.67
C ASP A 725 21.84 -2.84 -14.09
N CYS A 726 22.83 -3.68 -13.79
CA CYS A 726 24.09 -3.22 -13.20
C CYS A 726 24.84 -2.36 -14.21
N PRO A 727 25.25 -1.14 -13.83
CA PRO A 727 25.91 -0.27 -14.78
C PRO A 727 27.35 -0.68 -15.00
N LEU A 728 28.00 -1.30 -14.01
CA LEU A 728 29.41 -1.66 -14.03
C LEU A 728 29.63 -2.96 -14.80
N PRO A 729 30.86 -3.28 -15.25
CA PRO A 729 31.16 -4.57 -15.87
C PRO A 729 30.86 -5.78 -14.96
N ARG A 730 30.80 -5.55 -13.65
CA ARG A 730 30.60 -6.57 -12.63
C ARG A 730 29.60 -6.10 -11.58
N LEU A 731 28.66 -6.99 -11.24
CA LEU A 731 27.78 -6.84 -10.07
C LEU A 731 28.33 -7.69 -8.93
N TRP A 732 28.57 -7.08 -7.78
CA TRP A 732 29.06 -7.80 -6.60
C TRP A 732 27.90 -8.34 -5.75
N GLY A 733 28.11 -9.50 -5.12
CA GLY A 733 27.13 -10.14 -4.25
C GLY A 733 27.77 -10.66 -2.97
N LEU A 734 27.14 -10.41 -1.82
CA LEU A 734 27.57 -10.86 -0.50
C LEU A 734 26.50 -11.79 0.07
N SER A 735 26.80 -13.06 0.24
CA SER A 735 25.95 -13.97 0.99
C SER A 735 26.49 -14.09 2.41
N LEU A 736 25.71 -13.67 3.39
CA LEU A 736 26.12 -13.50 4.78
C LEU A 736 25.28 -14.43 5.67
N LEU A 737 25.92 -15.44 6.27
CA LEU A 737 25.31 -16.32 7.26
C LEU A 737 25.83 -15.91 8.64
N GLY A 738 25.09 -15.04 9.33
CA GLY A 738 25.56 -14.35 10.51
C GLY A 738 26.73 -13.43 10.18
N THR A 739 27.95 -13.81 10.55
CA THR A 739 29.20 -13.09 10.20
C THR A 739 30.07 -13.82 9.18
N SER A 740 29.69 -15.04 8.80
CA SER A 740 30.38 -15.79 7.75
C SER A 740 29.95 -15.30 6.37
N LEU A 741 30.92 -14.90 5.56
CA LEU A 741 30.78 -14.30 4.24
C LEU A 741 31.16 -15.30 3.15
N ARG A 742 30.37 -15.31 2.07
CA ARG A 742 30.73 -15.81 0.75
C ARG A 742 30.52 -14.71 -0.28
N VAL A 743 31.54 -14.43 -1.08
CA VAL A 743 31.51 -13.41 -2.13
C VAL A 743 31.10 -14.04 -3.46
N TYR A 744 30.27 -13.31 -4.19
CA TYR A 744 29.86 -13.61 -5.55
C TYR A 744 30.24 -12.45 -6.47
N CYS A 745 30.54 -12.76 -7.72
CA CYS A 745 30.81 -11.78 -8.77
C CYS A 745 30.08 -12.19 -10.04
N GLY A 746 29.10 -11.38 -10.46
CA GLY A 746 28.39 -11.56 -11.72
C GLY A 746 28.99 -10.68 -12.80
N ASP A 747 29.39 -11.27 -13.92
CA ASP A 747 29.87 -10.56 -15.10
C ASP A 747 28.69 -10.14 -15.98
N VAL A 748 28.51 -8.83 -16.18
CA VAL A 748 27.33 -8.28 -16.86
C VAL A 748 27.30 -8.63 -18.34
N VAL A 749 28.45 -8.83 -18.97
CA VAL A 749 28.57 -9.09 -20.41
C VAL A 749 28.24 -10.54 -20.73
N THR A 750 28.78 -11.47 -19.95
CA THR A 750 28.64 -12.91 -20.17
C THR A 750 27.47 -13.52 -19.41
N GLY A 751 26.94 -12.84 -18.40
CA GLY A 751 25.93 -13.37 -17.49
C GLY A 751 26.46 -14.41 -16.51
N ASN A 752 27.77 -14.68 -16.49
CA ASN A 752 28.37 -15.70 -15.63
C ASN A 752 28.48 -15.20 -14.18
N ILE A 753 28.24 -16.11 -13.23
CA ILE A 753 28.33 -15.82 -11.79
C ILE A 753 29.38 -16.74 -11.15
N ASP A 754 30.44 -16.14 -10.63
CA ASP A 754 31.43 -16.82 -9.77
C ASP A 754 31.04 -16.68 -8.30
N PRO A 755 31.17 -17.71 -7.45
CA PRO A 755 31.55 -19.10 -7.76
C PRO A 755 30.52 -19.81 -8.66
N VAL A 756 30.98 -20.78 -9.46
CA VAL A 756 30.11 -21.61 -10.32
C VAL A 756 29.05 -22.35 -9.50
N PHE A 757 27.84 -22.47 -10.06
CA PHE A 757 26.74 -23.20 -9.41
C PHE A 757 27.09 -24.67 -9.21
N LYS A 758 26.86 -25.17 -7.99
CA LYS A 758 26.98 -26.59 -7.67
C LYS A 758 25.60 -27.20 -7.59
N GLU A 759 25.26 -27.98 -8.61
CA GLU A 759 23.99 -28.71 -8.64
C GLU A 759 23.86 -29.66 -7.46
N ARG A 760 22.61 -29.89 -7.06
CA ARG A 760 22.28 -30.89 -6.05
C ARG A 760 22.67 -32.28 -6.58
N PRO A 761 23.44 -33.09 -5.83
CA PRO A 761 23.91 -34.40 -6.30
C PRO A 761 22.77 -35.35 -6.69
N THR A 762 21.65 -35.32 -5.96
CA THR A 762 20.44 -36.11 -6.23
C THR A 762 19.18 -35.37 -5.78
N ARG A 763 18.16 -35.26 -6.65
CA ARG A 763 16.93 -34.49 -6.38
C ARG A 763 16.11 -35.00 -5.19
N ASP A 764 16.10 -36.30 -4.94
CA ASP A 764 15.18 -36.94 -3.98
C ASP A 764 15.81 -37.35 -2.63
N ARG A 765 17.09 -37.01 -2.39
CA ARG A 765 17.77 -37.37 -1.13
C ARG A 765 18.16 -36.16 -0.30
N VAL A 766 18.16 -36.32 1.01
CA VAL A 766 18.70 -35.33 1.97
C VAL A 766 20.12 -34.95 1.54
N LEU A 767 20.42 -33.65 1.54
CA LEU A 767 21.75 -33.17 1.17
C LEU A 767 22.80 -33.71 2.15
N PRO A 768 23.97 -34.20 1.67
CA PRO A 768 25.09 -34.54 2.53
C PRO A 768 25.43 -33.39 3.48
N SER A 769 25.75 -33.69 4.75
CA SER A 769 26.00 -32.66 5.76
C SER A 769 27.20 -31.76 5.46
N ASP A 770 28.10 -32.22 4.59
CA ASP A 770 29.26 -31.51 4.07
C ASP A 770 29.00 -30.73 2.76
N PHE A 771 27.79 -30.82 2.18
CA PHE A 771 27.45 -30.08 0.97
C PHE A 771 27.57 -28.57 1.19
N LEU A 772 28.37 -27.90 0.34
CA LEU A 772 28.79 -26.49 0.46
C LEU A 772 29.46 -26.13 1.81
N LYS A 773 29.97 -27.11 2.56
CA LYS A 773 30.74 -26.84 3.78
C LYS A 773 32.02 -26.07 3.43
N GLY A 774 32.32 -25.03 4.21
CA GLY A 774 33.46 -24.16 3.96
C GLY A 774 33.27 -23.15 2.83
N ALA A 775 32.07 -23.06 2.23
CA ALA A 775 31.83 -22.06 1.18
C ALA A 775 31.68 -20.62 1.73
N TRP A 776 31.30 -20.47 3.00
CA TRP A 776 31.29 -19.19 3.74
C TRP A 776 32.46 -19.20 4.74
N ASN A 777 33.68 -19.17 4.22
CA ASN A 777 34.91 -19.33 5.00
C ASN A 777 35.54 -18.01 5.50
N ILE A 778 35.05 -16.86 5.04
CA ILE A 778 35.57 -15.55 5.45
C ILE A 778 34.69 -15.04 6.60
N ASP A 779 35.27 -14.65 7.74
CA ASP A 779 34.53 -13.85 8.72
C ASP A 779 34.59 -12.37 8.30
N ILE A 780 33.45 -11.76 8.05
CA ILE A 780 33.36 -10.35 7.62
C ILE A 780 34.03 -9.39 8.62
N LEU A 781 34.01 -9.71 9.92
CA LEU A 781 34.57 -8.86 10.97
C LEU A 781 36.07 -9.10 11.19
N SER A 782 36.66 -10.10 10.54
CA SER A 782 38.09 -10.36 10.58
C SER A 782 38.86 -9.37 9.71
N GLN A 783 40.20 -9.36 9.84
CA GLN A 783 41.07 -8.58 8.97
C GLN A 783 40.98 -9.02 7.50
N GLU A 784 40.79 -10.32 7.25
CA GLU A 784 40.57 -10.84 5.90
C GLU A 784 39.24 -10.32 5.33
N GLY A 785 38.18 -10.34 6.14
CA GLY A 785 36.88 -9.77 5.77
C GLY A 785 36.92 -8.28 5.48
N PHE A 786 37.65 -7.51 6.29
CA PHE A 786 37.91 -6.08 6.07
C PHE A 786 38.62 -5.85 4.73
N ALA A 787 39.74 -6.56 4.50
CA ALA A 787 40.51 -6.44 3.26
C ALA A 787 39.66 -6.79 2.02
N LYS A 788 38.83 -7.84 2.12
CA LYS A 788 37.93 -8.23 1.03
C LYS A 788 36.85 -7.19 0.74
N MET A 789 36.25 -6.59 1.77
CA MET A 789 35.29 -5.50 1.57
C MET A 789 35.95 -4.26 0.97
N LYS A 790 37.19 -3.97 1.37
CA LYS A 790 37.96 -2.86 0.81
C LYS A 790 38.20 -3.04 -0.68
N GLU A 791 38.65 -4.23 -1.10
CA GLU A 791 38.81 -4.61 -2.51
C GLU A 791 37.52 -4.40 -3.32
N ILE A 792 36.38 -4.87 -2.81
CA ILE A 792 35.07 -4.75 -3.50
C ILE A 792 34.65 -3.29 -3.66
N VAL A 793 34.79 -2.49 -2.59
CA VAL A 793 34.38 -1.08 -2.60
C VAL A 793 35.28 -0.26 -3.52
N GLU A 794 36.60 -0.49 -3.48
CA GLU A 794 37.56 0.17 -4.38
C GLU A 794 37.27 -0.16 -5.85
N ASP A 795 36.92 -1.41 -6.17
CA ASP A 795 36.52 -1.80 -7.52
C ASP A 795 35.25 -1.08 -8.00
N ILE A 796 34.21 -1.01 -7.15
CA ILE A 796 32.96 -0.31 -7.46
C ILE A 796 33.20 1.19 -7.68
N ILE A 797 34.00 1.82 -6.81
CA ILE A 797 34.34 3.24 -6.93
C ILE A 797 35.12 3.49 -8.22
N ALA A 798 36.16 2.69 -8.50
CA ALA A 798 36.97 2.82 -9.70
C ALA A 798 36.12 2.65 -10.98
N GLY A 799 35.24 1.65 -11.02
CA GLY A 799 34.30 1.42 -12.11
C GLY A 799 33.35 2.61 -12.33
N SER A 800 32.85 3.21 -11.25
CA SER A 800 31.95 4.37 -11.34
C SER A 800 32.65 5.63 -11.87
N VAL A 801 33.93 5.83 -11.52
CA VAL A 801 34.72 6.96 -12.01
C VAL A 801 35.02 6.80 -13.50
N ALA A 802 35.35 5.59 -13.96
CA ALA A 802 35.60 5.32 -15.37
C ALA A 802 34.38 5.63 -16.26
N GLN A 803 33.16 5.44 -15.75
CA GLN A 803 31.92 5.80 -16.46
C GLN A 803 31.65 7.30 -16.54
N LYS A 804 32.13 8.07 -15.56
CA LYS A 804 31.93 9.52 -15.51
C LYS A 804 32.88 10.27 -16.46
N VAL A 805 33.94 9.64 -16.95
CA VAL A 805 34.81 10.22 -17.98
C VAL A 805 34.02 10.25 -19.29
N PRO A 806 33.66 11.44 -19.83
CA PRO A 806 32.94 11.50 -21.09
C PRO A 806 33.82 10.92 -22.19
N ASP A 807 33.27 10.01 -23.00
CA ASP A 807 33.83 9.60 -24.29
C ASP A 807 33.98 10.82 -25.20
N SER A 808 35.05 11.58 -24.97
CA SER A 808 35.50 12.69 -25.78
C SER A 808 35.86 12.23 -27.20
N ALA A 809 36.11 10.93 -27.39
CA ALA A 809 36.21 10.29 -28.69
C ALA A 809 34.87 10.19 -29.44
N SER A 810 33.74 9.97 -28.76
CA SER A 810 32.42 9.85 -29.42
C SER A 810 31.87 11.20 -29.92
N ILE A 811 32.23 12.29 -29.25
CA ILE A 811 31.85 13.66 -29.63
C ILE A 811 32.65 14.11 -30.87
N LEU A 812 33.91 13.71 -31.00
CA LEU A 812 34.72 13.98 -32.19
C LEU A 812 34.24 13.18 -33.42
N GLN A 813 33.77 11.95 -33.25
CA GLN A 813 33.25 11.14 -34.37
C GLN A 813 31.88 11.64 -34.88
N LYS A 814 31.02 12.18 -34.01
CA LYS A 814 29.76 12.83 -34.44
C LYS A 814 29.98 14.21 -35.08
N SER A 815 31.06 14.91 -34.73
CA SER A 815 31.36 16.22 -35.32
C SER A 815 31.91 16.13 -36.75
N ILE A 816 32.59 15.03 -37.11
CA ILE A 816 33.10 14.78 -38.47
C ILE A 816 31.99 14.35 -39.44
N LEU A 817 30.87 13.79 -38.95
CA LEU A 817 29.73 13.39 -39.78
C LEU A 817 28.73 14.52 -40.09
N ILE A 818 28.78 15.65 -39.38
CA ILE A 818 27.87 16.79 -39.60
C ILE A 818 28.48 17.85 -40.56
N THR A 819 29.73 17.67 -41.01
CA THR A 819 30.37 18.57 -42.00
C THR A 819 30.30 18.05 -43.45
N HIS A 820 29.63 16.93 -43.71
CA HIS A 820 29.41 16.38 -45.06
C HIS A 820 27.95 15.90 -45.28
N SER A 821 26.98 16.76 -45.01
CA SER A 821 25.59 16.60 -45.49
C SER A 821 25.01 17.92 -45.96
#